data_AF-A0A807ZNH2-F1
#
_entry.id   AF-A0A807ZNH2-F1
#
_cell.length_a   1.000
_cell.length_b   1.000
_cell.length_c   1.000
_cell.angle_alpha   90.00
_cell.angle_beta   90.00
_cell.angle_gamma   90.00
#
_symmetry.space_group_name_H-M   'P 1'
#
loop_
_entity.id
_entity.type
_entity.pdbx_description
1 polymer ?
#
loop_
_entity_poly.entity_id
_entity_poly.type
_entity_poly.pdbx_seq_one_letter_code
_entity_poly.pdbx_strand_id
1 'polypeptide(L)'
;MRQLREMSIIEIDITNACHKQCSNCTRFCGHHRKNFFMDFETFIRAVDSLDGYRGLISTIGGEPLLHPEYHRFATYLLQKRGKPKKADDGRCQALVRDCLGFAKMQRWFEGSVNAGRGFLLFTSMPKNFYSRYEIVQDTVTDLWLNDHTNPSFHQPILISRKDLGIGDAEFARMRANCWLQNFWSASITPKGAFFCEIAGTLDLLFDGPGGKTIEPGWWEKDISEFSDQFHWCDICGMPLKTYSRNANDEVDDASETLYKRLESVQSPKLKAGKVHLFSAATSMSDTPPSLGLDMASVTANYQPYDALRVGNAVQNLKPDGVWLVQPVRTPQELDFARQHMNTLSGIYIVGAANLKNDVERVFPASETIRHIFSDQITANTTLGDILRRALAVCPLQTWLMLADPDLSLPPAFADTVSDYFLNPGYLFVCSFGRGRGLMLSKTASALRQLGEDGLCACRSLEQILMTWGAKVHYLEAGFETLSDFDIPCLREKAYRSYAEDIAFVQRLRQRLEDTSPSGSTLLVTHSAFIFHTLSIARLITEMGYGVHVVSTEKFKEYFFDWLPEEACTYFEQSHFSYQEQQDIRANIKARQQFAGAIVPYSFGPSTVKPIDDYTDALRTAEDIGGTIVGIINIRRQFIELEYNIWQDN
;
A
#
# COMPACT_ATOMS: atom_id res chain seq x y z
N MET A 1 17.68 4.33 -20.53
CA MET A 1 16.56 3.54 -20.02
C MET A 1 17.10 2.53 -19.03
N ARG A 2 16.39 2.36 -17.91
CA ARG A 2 16.76 1.45 -16.83
C ARG A 2 16.54 0.01 -17.28
N GLN A 3 17.45 -0.87 -16.87
CA GLN A 3 17.33 -2.30 -17.14
C GLN A 3 16.19 -2.89 -16.30
N LEU A 4 15.43 -3.84 -16.84
CA LEU A 4 14.26 -4.42 -16.15
C LEU A 4 14.65 -5.07 -14.81
N ARG A 5 15.76 -5.82 -14.78
CA ARG A 5 16.36 -6.40 -13.57
C ARG A 5 16.71 -5.39 -12.46
N GLU A 6 16.85 -4.11 -12.81
CA GLU A 6 17.19 -3.01 -11.90
C GLU A 6 15.96 -2.22 -11.44
N MET A 7 14.78 -2.47 -12.02
CA MET A 7 13.55 -1.86 -11.56
C MET A 7 13.24 -2.29 -10.13
N SER A 8 12.59 -1.40 -9.38
CA SER A 8 12.11 -1.70 -8.03
C SER A 8 10.80 -2.49 -8.08
N ILE A 9 10.04 -2.38 -9.18
CA ILE A 9 8.68 -2.91 -9.31
C ILE A 9 8.51 -3.50 -10.72
N ILE A 10 7.89 -4.68 -10.81
CA ILE A 10 7.25 -5.19 -12.03
C ILE A 10 5.78 -5.41 -11.74
N GLU A 11 4.93 -4.96 -12.66
CA GLU A 11 3.49 -4.97 -12.52
C GLU A 11 2.82 -6.09 -13.31
N ILE A 12 1.72 -6.60 -12.77
CA ILE A 12 0.83 -7.55 -13.44
C ILE A 12 -0.54 -6.88 -13.53
N ASP A 13 -0.92 -6.51 -14.74
CA ASP A 13 -2.19 -5.88 -15.07
C ASP A 13 -3.30 -6.94 -15.09
N ILE A 14 -4.03 -7.09 -13.98
CA ILE A 14 -5.02 -8.17 -13.82
C ILE A 14 -6.41 -7.80 -14.34
N THR A 15 -6.71 -6.52 -14.53
CA THR A 15 -7.96 -6.03 -15.11
C THR A 15 -7.80 -4.59 -15.60
N ASN A 16 -8.63 -4.10 -16.53
CA ASN A 16 -8.78 -2.65 -16.79
C ASN A 16 -10.10 -2.09 -16.24
N ALA A 17 -10.91 -2.91 -15.56
CA ALA A 17 -12.14 -2.46 -14.92
C ALA A 17 -11.81 -1.53 -13.75
N CYS A 18 -12.40 -0.33 -13.75
CA CYS A 18 -12.28 0.62 -12.64
C CYS A 18 -13.61 1.34 -12.43
N HIS A 19 -13.88 1.75 -11.20
CA HIS A 19 -15.05 2.57 -10.88
C HIS A 19 -14.75 4.08 -11.05
N LYS A 20 -13.52 4.43 -11.42
CA LYS A 20 -13.06 5.77 -11.74
C LYS A 20 -12.75 5.88 -13.24
N GLN A 21 -12.77 7.11 -13.75
CA GLN A 21 -12.43 7.43 -15.13
C GLN A 21 -11.41 8.57 -15.18
N CYS A 22 -10.38 8.49 -14.34
CA CYS A 22 -9.40 9.56 -14.16
C CYS A 22 -8.84 10.09 -15.48
N SER A 23 -8.63 11.41 -15.56
CA SER A 23 -7.88 12.07 -16.63
C SER A 23 -6.50 11.45 -16.78
N ASN A 24 -6.08 11.17 -18.01
CA ASN A 24 -4.75 10.67 -18.35
C ASN A 24 -4.33 9.45 -17.52
N CYS A 25 -5.29 8.55 -17.24
CA CYS A 25 -5.07 7.34 -16.46
C CYS A 25 -4.13 6.38 -17.20
N THR A 26 -3.03 5.92 -16.58
CA THR A 26 -2.05 5.02 -17.20
C THR A 26 -2.63 3.72 -17.74
N ARG A 27 -3.83 3.32 -17.27
CA ARG A 27 -4.58 2.14 -17.75
C ARG A 27 -5.72 2.44 -18.72
N PHE A 28 -5.88 3.71 -19.09
CA PHE A 28 -6.89 4.20 -20.02
C PHE A 28 -8.33 3.80 -19.63
N CYS A 29 -8.62 3.75 -18.33
CA CYS A 29 -9.97 3.46 -17.83
C CYS A 29 -10.98 4.46 -18.41
N GLY A 30 -12.08 3.94 -18.96
CA GLY A 30 -13.10 4.70 -19.71
C GLY A 30 -12.90 4.72 -21.23
N HIS A 31 -11.70 4.43 -21.74
CA HIS A 31 -11.45 4.27 -23.18
C HIS A 31 -11.73 2.85 -23.70
N HIS A 32 -11.65 1.85 -22.82
CA HIS A 32 -11.91 0.46 -23.20
C HIS A 32 -13.40 0.20 -23.41
N ARG A 33 -13.77 -0.36 -24.56
CA ARG A 33 -15.17 -0.75 -24.84
C ARG A 33 -15.63 -1.94 -24.01
N LYS A 34 -14.70 -2.85 -23.71
CA LYS A 34 -14.93 -4.04 -22.90
C LYS A 34 -13.81 -4.17 -21.90
N ASN A 35 -14.18 -4.45 -20.65
CA ASN A 35 -13.21 -4.74 -19.63
C ASN A 35 -12.66 -6.17 -19.79
N PHE A 36 -11.39 -6.36 -19.49
CA PHE A 36 -10.79 -7.67 -19.32
C PHE A 36 -10.64 -8.01 -17.83
N PHE A 37 -10.63 -9.31 -17.56
CA PHE A 37 -10.23 -9.90 -16.29
C PHE A 37 -9.25 -11.01 -16.66
N MET A 38 -8.02 -10.91 -16.18
CA MET A 38 -6.95 -11.88 -16.47
C MET A 38 -7.39 -13.26 -15.96
N ASP A 39 -7.17 -14.31 -16.74
CA ASP A 39 -7.44 -15.67 -16.27
C ASP A 39 -6.35 -16.15 -15.30
N PHE A 40 -6.68 -17.14 -14.48
CA PHE A 40 -5.77 -17.65 -13.46
C PHE A 40 -4.52 -18.33 -14.03
N GLU A 41 -4.60 -18.98 -15.19
CA GLU A 41 -3.44 -19.64 -15.81
C GLU A 41 -2.42 -18.62 -16.30
N THR A 42 -2.88 -17.54 -16.91
CA THR A 42 -2.05 -16.40 -17.31
C THR A 42 -1.43 -15.74 -16.08
N PHE A 43 -2.19 -15.57 -14.99
CA PHE A 43 -1.65 -15.04 -13.75
C PHE A 43 -0.55 -15.95 -13.16
N ILE A 44 -0.74 -17.26 -13.16
CA ILE A 44 0.29 -18.23 -12.75
C ILE A 44 1.56 -18.06 -13.57
N ARG A 45 1.44 -18.01 -14.92
CA ARG A 45 2.60 -17.80 -15.80
C ARG A 45 3.30 -16.48 -15.50
N ALA A 46 2.54 -15.40 -15.28
CA ALA A 46 3.07 -14.08 -14.95
C ALA A 46 3.90 -14.13 -13.67
N VAL A 47 3.32 -14.64 -12.58
CA VAL A 47 4.01 -14.76 -11.29
C VAL A 47 5.22 -15.68 -11.41
N ASP A 48 5.11 -16.84 -12.06
CA ASP A 48 6.22 -17.81 -12.17
C ASP A 48 7.36 -17.30 -13.04
N SER A 49 7.09 -16.51 -14.08
CA SER A 49 8.11 -15.92 -14.94
C SER A 49 9.05 -14.96 -14.21
N LEU A 50 8.61 -14.41 -13.07
CA LEU A 50 9.35 -13.47 -12.23
C LEU A 50 10.21 -14.15 -11.16
N ASP A 51 10.48 -15.46 -11.29
CA ASP A 51 11.34 -16.16 -10.34
C ASP A 51 12.75 -15.59 -10.34
N GLY A 52 13.33 -15.37 -9.15
CA GLY A 52 14.60 -14.67 -8.99
C GLY A 52 14.54 -13.13 -9.00
N TYR A 53 13.42 -12.51 -9.42
CA TYR A 53 13.32 -11.05 -9.42
C TYR A 53 13.41 -10.47 -7.99
N ARG A 54 14.27 -9.46 -7.82
CA ARG A 54 14.61 -8.88 -6.50
C ARG A 54 13.85 -7.60 -6.16
N GLY A 55 12.80 -7.27 -6.90
CA GLY A 55 11.91 -6.14 -6.61
C GLY A 55 10.54 -6.57 -6.09
N LEU A 56 9.61 -5.63 -6.09
CA LEU A 56 8.20 -5.84 -5.79
C LEU A 56 7.47 -6.43 -7.01
N ILE A 57 6.65 -7.44 -6.77
CA ILE A 57 5.67 -7.92 -7.75
C ILE A 57 4.34 -7.26 -7.42
N SER A 58 3.84 -6.44 -8.33
CA SER A 58 2.63 -5.64 -8.11
C SER A 58 1.43 -6.24 -8.84
N THR A 59 0.28 -6.31 -8.17
CA THR A 59 -1.01 -6.45 -8.86
C THR A 59 -1.60 -5.07 -9.10
N ILE A 60 -1.78 -4.69 -10.37
CA ILE A 60 -2.35 -3.42 -10.83
C ILE A 60 -3.38 -3.67 -11.92
N GLY A 61 -3.89 -2.59 -12.51
CA GLY A 61 -4.90 -2.60 -13.55
C GLY A 61 -5.72 -1.32 -13.45
N GLY A 62 -7.01 -1.42 -13.75
CA GLY A 62 -7.98 -0.42 -13.33
C GLY A 62 -8.07 -0.38 -11.80
N GLU A 63 -9.00 -1.12 -11.23
CA GLU A 63 -9.06 -1.40 -9.79
C GLU A 63 -8.89 -2.90 -9.57
N PRO A 64 -7.71 -3.35 -9.10
CA PRO A 64 -7.40 -4.78 -8.94
C PRO A 64 -8.41 -5.54 -8.08
N LEU A 65 -8.97 -4.90 -7.04
CA LEU A 65 -9.91 -5.55 -6.13
C LEU A 65 -11.31 -5.75 -6.74
N LEU A 66 -11.60 -5.20 -7.93
CA LEU A 66 -12.78 -5.56 -8.72
C LEU A 66 -12.62 -6.91 -9.44
N HIS A 67 -11.41 -7.50 -9.49
CA HIS A 67 -11.22 -8.82 -10.08
C HIS A 67 -12.02 -9.87 -9.30
N PRO A 68 -12.88 -10.67 -9.96
CA PRO A 68 -13.74 -11.65 -9.27
C PRO A 68 -12.91 -12.70 -8.52
N GLU A 69 -11.73 -13.02 -9.05
CA GLU A 69 -10.84 -14.06 -8.52
C GLU A 69 -9.65 -13.51 -7.70
N TYR A 70 -9.67 -12.24 -7.27
CA TYR A 70 -8.53 -11.63 -6.56
C TYR A 70 -8.01 -12.48 -5.38
N HIS A 71 -8.92 -13.11 -4.63
CA HIS A 71 -8.53 -14.01 -3.53
C HIS A 71 -7.64 -15.17 -4.00
N ARG A 72 -7.92 -15.78 -5.16
CA ARG A 72 -7.10 -16.85 -5.74
C ARG A 72 -5.71 -16.33 -6.13
N PHE A 73 -5.64 -15.11 -6.66
CA PHE A 73 -4.39 -14.49 -7.10
C PHE A 73 -3.48 -14.18 -5.91
N ALA A 74 -4.03 -13.51 -4.88
CA ALA A 74 -3.31 -13.24 -3.64
C ALA A 74 -2.86 -14.53 -2.93
N THR A 75 -3.72 -15.55 -2.89
CA THR A 75 -3.36 -16.86 -2.33
C THR A 75 -2.20 -17.50 -3.10
N TYR A 76 -2.21 -17.45 -4.44
CA TYR A 76 -1.14 -18.02 -5.25
C TYR A 76 0.18 -17.27 -5.06
N LEU A 77 0.16 -15.93 -5.01
CA LEU A 77 1.34 -15.12 -4.69
C LEU A 77 1.95 -15.56 -3.37
N LEU A 78 1.14 -15.67 -2.31
CA LEU A 78 1.57 -16.10 -0.99
C LEU A 78 2.19 -17.50 -1.00
N GLN A 79 1.56 -18.44 -1.72
CA GLN A 79 2.04 -19.83 -1.84
C GLN A 79 3.36 -19.91 -2.61
N LYS A 80 3.46 -19.22 -3.74
CA LYS A 80 4.63 -19.31 -4.64
C LYS A 80 5.85 -18.59 -4.08
N ARG A 81 5.63 -17.47 -3.40
CA ARG A 81 6.69 -16.52 -3.02
C ARG A 81 6.94 -16.45 -1.52
N GLY A 82 6.14 -17.16 -0.72
CA GLY A 82 6.24 -17.19 0.74
C GLY A 82 5.50 -16.05 1.42
N LYS A 83 5.56 -16.02 2.75
CA LYS A 83 4.97 -14.98 3.61
C LYS A 83 6.03 -13.94 3.95
N PRO A 84 6.15 -12.83 3.21
CA PRO A 84 7.21 -11.85 3.46
C PRO A 84 6.78 -10.86 4.55
N LYS A 85 5.49 -10.82 4.93
CA LYS A 85 4.95 -9.87 5.89
C LYS A 85 5.45 -10.18 7.30
N LYS A 86 6.22 -9.27 7.88
CA LYS A 86 6.78 -9.34 9.25
C LYS A 86 6.35 -8.16 10.14
N ALA A 87 5.66 -7.17 9.58
CA ALA A 87 5.10 -6.03 10.30
C ALA A 87 3.97 -6.53 11.19
N ASP A 88 4.33 -6.86 12.42
CA ASP A 88 3.41 -7.26 13.47
C ASP A 88 4.03 -6.97 14.82
N ASP A 89 3.37 -6.21 15.66
CA ASP A 89 3.69 -6.01 17.08
C ASP A 89 2.75 -6.83 18.00
N GLY A 90 1.89 -7.67 17.42
CA GLY A 90 0.83 -8.43 18.10
C GLY A 90 -0.53 -7.75 18.03
N ARG A 91 -0.61 -6.48 17.60
CA ARG A 91 -1.85 -5.70 17.53
C ARG A 91 -2.09 -5.09 16.15
N CYS A 92 -1.07 -4.55 15.50
CA CYS A 92 -1.23 -3.71 14.31
C CYS A 92 -1.83 -4.45 13.10
N GLN A 93 -1.79 -5.79 13.07
CA GLN A 93 -2.47 -6.58 12.04
C GLN A 93 -3.96 -6.82 12.32
N ALA A 94 -4.40 -6.68 13.57
CA ALA A 94 -5.78 -6.90 13.99
C ALA A 94 -6.61 -5.61 13.90
N LEU A 95 -6.10 -4.50 14.45
CA LEU A 95 -6.82 -3.21 14.46
C LEU A 95 -5.89 -2.01 14.37
N VAL A 96 -6.33 -0.98 13.64
CA VAL A 96 -5.64 0.31 13.49
C VAL A 96 -6.64 1.46 13.37
N ARG A 97 -6.29 2.68 13.80
CA ARG A 97 -7.11 3.88 13.64
C ARG A 97 -6.85 4.61 12.35
N ASP A 98 -5.59 4.73 11.95
CA ASP A 98 -5.16 5.36 10.71
C ASP A 98 -4.70 4.29 9.70
N CYS A 99 -5.59 3.90 8.79
CA CYS A 99 -5.25 2.91 7.76
C CYS A 99 -4.18 3.39 6.77
N LEU A 100 -4.07 4.71 6.54
CA LEU A 100 -3.10 5.27 5.61
C LEU A 100 -1.73 5.34 6.27
N GLY A 101 -1.68 5.76 7.54
CA GLY A 101 -0.52 5.62 8.42
C GLY A 101 -0.05 4.17 8.49
N PHE A 102 -0.98 3.22 8.72
CA PHE A 102 -0.75 1.77 8.64
C PHE A 102 -0.07 1.33 7.36
N ALA A 103 -0.66 1.63 6.21
CA ALA A 103 -0.12 1.26 4.92
C ALA A 103 1.30 1.82 4.69
N LYS A 104 1.55 3.08 5.09
CA LYS A 104 2.86 3.73 4.96
C LYS A 104 3.92 3.11 5.87
N MET A 105 3.62 2.91 7.15
CA MET A 105 4.58 2.30 8.06
C MET A 105 4.89 0.86 7.65
N GLN A 106 3.86 0.10 7.30
CA GLN A 106 4.03 -1.27 6.82
C GLN A 106 5.00 -1.28 5.63
N ARG A 107 4.79 -0.42 4.62
CA ARG A 107 5.71 -0.28 3.50
C ARG A 107 7.14 0.03 3.93
N TRP A 108 7.34 1.02 4.80
CA TRP A 108 8.69 1.40 5.27
C TRP A 108 9.40 0.27 6.01
N PHE A 109 8.67 -0.46 6.84
CA PHE A 109 9.21 -1.58 7.60
C PHE A 109 9.50 -2.78 6.70
N GLU A 110 8.51 -3.22 5.92
CA GLU A 110 8.63 -4.41 5.07
C GLU A 110 9.66 -4.23 3.97
N GLY A 111 9.72 -3.04 3.35
CA GLY A 111 10.76 -2.75 2.36
C GLY A 111 12.16 -2.84 2.97
N SER A 112 12.34 -2.37 4.21
CA SER A 112 13.62 -2.44 4.91
C SER A 112 14.01 -3.87 5.28
N VAL A 113 13.06 -4.65 5.80
CA VAL A 113 13.29 -6.02 6.29
C VAL A 113 13.40 -7.05 5.15
N ASN A 114 12.69 -6.83 4.04
CA ASN A 114 12.67 -7.75 2.89
C ASN A 114 13.61 -7.30 1.75
N ALA A 115 14.40 -6.25 1.97
CA ALA A 115 15.35 -5.71 1.01
C ALA A 115 14.69 -5.28 -0.31
N GLY A 116 13.56 -4.56 -0.21
CA GLY A 116 12.77 -4.08 -1.34
C GLY A 116 11.97 -5.16 -2.08
N ARG A 117 11.85 -6.37 -1.53
CA ARG A 117 11.05 -7.47 -2.08
C ARG A 117 9.70 -7.57 -1.40
N GLY A 118 8.72 -8.09 -2.13
CA GLY A 118 7.39 -8.36 -1.60
C GLY A 118 6.30 -8.23 -2.65
N PHE A 119 5.07 -8.11 -2.18
CA PHE A 119 3.89 -7.94 -3.02
C PHE A 119 3.32 -6.56 -2.83
N LEU A 120 3.07 -5.90 -3.95
CA LEU A 120 2.50 -4.58 -3.98
C LEU A 120 1.05 -4.63 -4.50
N LEU A 121 0.18 -3.82 -3.91
CA LEU A 121 -1.16 -3.56 -4.41
C LEU A 121 -1.41 -2.06 -4.52
N PHE A 122 -1.77 -1.60 -5.71
CA PHE A 122 -2.41 -0.30 -5.90
C PHE A 122 -3.92 -0.46 -5.80
N THR A 123 -4.58 0.32 -4.95
CA THR A 123 -6.04 0.30 -4.85
C THR A 123 -6.62 1.67 -4.54
N SER A 124 -7.76 1.92 -5.18
CA SER A 124 -8.66 3.05 -4.99
C SER A 124 -9.76 2.77 -3.96
N MET A 125 -9.61 1.68 -3.19
CA MET A 125 -10.51 1.31 -2.10
C MET A 125 -11.98 1.14 -2.54
N PRO A 126 -12.28 0.22 -3.47
CA PRO A 126 -13.64 0.05 -3.98
C PRO A 126 -14.60 -0.41 -2.88
N LYS A 127 -15.90 -0.29 -3.12
CA LYS A 127 -16.94 -0.69 -2.15
C LYS A 127 -16.82 -2.15 -1.67
N ASN A 128 -16.29 -3.05 -2.51
CA ASN A 128 -16.10 -4.45 -2.16
C ASN A 128 -14.76 -4.73 -1.43
N PHE A 129 -13.95 -3.70 -1.12
CA PHE A 129 -12.66 -3.87 -0.46
C PHE A 129 -12.81 -4.57 0.89
N TYR A 130 -13.86 -4.30 1.67
CA TYR A 130 -14.09 -5.00 2.94
C TYR A 130 -14.00 -6.53 2.83
N SER A 131 -14.61 -7.11 1.79
CA SER A 131 -14.58 -8.56 1.54
C SER A 131 -13.20 -9.12 1.17
N ARG A 132 -12.27 -8.25 0.80
CA ARG A 132 -10.89 -8.55 0.44
C ARG A 132 -9.89 -8.13 1.52
N TYR A 133 -10.34 -7.41 2.55
CA TYR A 133 -9.44 -6.76 3.50
C TYR A 133 -8.52 -7.77 4.19
N GLU A 134 -9.06 -8.89 4.67
CA GLU A 134 -8.27 -9.96 5.29
C GLU A 134 -7.18 -10.49 4.35
N ILE A 135 -7.53 -10.92 3.12
CA ILE A 135 -6.55 -11.54 2.22
C ILE A 135 -5.50 -10.52 1.75
N VAL A 136 -5.87 -9.24 1.61
CA VAL A 136 -4.94 -8.15 1.35
C VAL A 136 -3.99 -8.00 2.53
N GLN A 137 -4.48 -7.97 3.77
CA GLN A 137 -3.64 -7.87 4.96
C GLN A 137 -2.73 -9.08 5.13
N ASP A 138 -3.17 -10.29 4.80
CA ASP A 138 -2.37 -11.50 4.91
C ASP A 138 -1.26 -11.61 3.86
N THR A 139 -1.43 -10.93 2.72
CA THR A 139 -0.57 -11.12 1.54
C THR A 139 0.28 -9.89 1.24
N VAL A 140 -0.34 -8.72 1.11
CA VAL A 140 0.31 -7.51 0.58
C VAL A 140 1.28 -6.95 1.62
N THR A 141 2.55 -6.83 1.23
CA THR A 141 3.60 -6.21 2.04
C THR A 141 3.71 -4.71 1.79
N ASP A 142 3.36 -4.26 0.59
CA ASP A 142 3.39 -2.85 0.20
C ASP A 142 2.02 -2.40 -0.34
N LEU A 143 1.25 -1.72 0.50
CA LEU A 143 -0.11 -1.29 0.17
C LEU A 143 -0.12 0.20 -0.22
N TRP A 144 -0.45 0.49 -1.47
CA TRP A 144 -0.56 1.85 -1.99
C TRP A 144 -2.03 2.25 -2.09
N LEU A 145 -2.46 3.05 -1.12
CA LEU A 145 -3.80 3.61 -1.07
C LEU A 145 -3.84 4.96 -1.77
N ASN A 146 -4.74 5.08 -2.76
CA ASN A 146 -5.13 6.35 -3.34
C ASN A 146 -6.55 6.25 -3.88
N ASP A 147 -7.52 6.85 -3.21
CA ASP A 147 -8.93 6.73 -3.60
C ASP A 147 -9.37 7.70 -4.71
N HIS A 148 -8.44 8.55 -5.17
CA HIS A 148 -8.67 9.56 -6.20
C HIS A 148 -9.93 10.39 -5.91
N THR A 149 -10.20 10.71 -4.64
CA THR A 149 -11.26 11.65 -4.25
C THR A 149 -10.75 13.08 -4.18
N ASN A 150 -9.48 13.27 -3.80
CA ASN A 150 -8.82 14.56 -3.82
C ASN A 150 -8.07 14.80 -5.14
N PRO A 151 -7.85 16.07 -5.53
CA PRO A 151 -7.11 16.42 -6.73
C PRO A 151 -5.76 15.71 -6.80
N SER A 152 -5.52 15.01 -7.91
CA SER A 152 -4.24 14.38 -8.24
C SER A 152 -3.90 14.71 -9.68
N PHE A 153 -2.66 15.03 -10.02
CA PHE A 153 -2.31 15.56 -11.33
C PHE A 153 -1.58 14.52 -12.18
N HIS A 154 -2.12 14.20 -13.35
CA HIS A 154 -1.57 13.21 -14.27
C HIS A 154 -1.09 13.88 -15.56
N GLN A 155 0.12 13.54 -16.00
CA GLN A 155 0.64 13.97 -17.29
C GLN A 155 -0.14 13.32 -18.45
N PRO A 156 -0.44 14.04 -19.55
CA PRO A 156 -0.95 13.48 -20.79
C PRO A 156 -0.14 12.28 -21.30
N ILE A 157 -0.84 11.16 -21.54
CA ILE A 157 -0.24 9.88 -21.96
C ILE A 157 -0.67 9.43 -23.38
N LEU A 158 -1.33 10.32 -24.12
CA LEU A 158 -1.82 10.08 -25.49
C LEU A 158 -1.26 11.14 -26.45
N ILE A 159 0.05 11.41 -26.34
CA ILE A 159 0.73 12.45 -27.13
C ILE A 159 1.77 11.82 -28.05
N SER A 160 1.58 12.05 -29.36
CA SER A 160 2.55 11.71 -30.40
C SER A 160 3.66 12.74 -30.45
N ARG A 161 4.91 12.29 -30.35
CA ARG A 161 6.08 13.17 -30.54
C ARG A 161 6.10 13.82 -31.93
N LYS A 162 5.56 13.12 -32.94
CA LYS A 162 5.58 13.58 -34.33
C LYS A 162 4.61 14.73 -34.55
N ASP A 163 3.52 14.74 -33.78
CA ASP A 163 2.56 15.85 -33.77
C ASP A 163 3.19 17.12 -33.17
N LEU A 164 4.27 16.97 -32.38
CA LEU A 164 5.07 18.08 -31.85
C LEU A 164 6.30 18.43 -32.72
N GLY A 165 6.48 17.77 -33.87
CA GLY A 165 7.63 18.00 -34.75
C GLY A 165 8.97 17.45 -34.24
N ILE A 166 8.97 16.56 -33.23
CA ILE A 166 10.20 16.04 -32.63
C ILE A 166 10.77 14.90 -33.49
N GLY A 167 11.99 15.10 -33.98
CA GLY A 167 12.71 14.15 -34.82
C GLY A 167 13.25 12.93 -34.06
N ASP A 168 13.61 11.87 -34.79
CA ASP A 168 13.98 10.58 -34.20
C ASP A 168 15.24 10.64 -33.31
N ALA A 169 16.27 11.37 -33.74
CA ALA A 169 17.54 11.48 -32.99
C ALA A 169 17.40 12.32 -31.70
N GLU A 170 16.52 13.33 -31.73
CA GLU A 170 16.16 14.09 -30.54
C GLU A 170 15.34 13.22 -29.58
N PHE A 171 14.32 12.55 -30.09
CA PHE A 171 13.47 11.71 -29.26
C PHE A 171 14.19 10.49 -28.68
N ALA A 172 15.16 9.90 -29.39
CA ALA A 172 15.96 8.82 -28.84
C ALA A 172 16.68 9.21 -27.54
N ARG A 173 17.16 10.46 -27.44
CA ARG A 173 17.76 11.03 -26.22
C ARG A 173 16.71 11.24 -25.13
N MET A 174 15.55 11.81 -25.47
CA MET A 174 14.44 11.99 -24.53
C MET A 174 13.94 10.66 -23.96
N ARG A 175 13.73 9.65 -24.82
CA ARG A 175 13.33 8.29 -24.43
C ARG A 175 14.35 7.64 -23.51
N ALA A 176 15.64 7.80 -23.77
CA ALA A 176 16.69 7.27 -22.90
C ALA A 176 16.58 7.81 -21.46
N ASN A 177 16.10 9.06 -21.32
CA ASN A 177 15.92 9.79 -20.07
C ASN A 177 14.45 9.85 -19.60
N CYS A 178 13.56 9.03 -20.16
CA CYS A 178 12.15 9.01 -19.79
C CYS A 178 11.99 8.79 -18.28
N TRP A 179 11.29 9.70 -17.60
CA TRP A 179 11.15 9.64 -16.15
C TRP A 179 10.42 8.38 -15.69
N LEU A 180 9.32 8.04 -16.37
CA LEU A 180 8.51 6.89 -16.01
C LEU A 180 9.29 5.58 -16.20
N GLN A 181 9.95 5.36 -17.33
CA GLN A 181 10.67 4.10 -17.55
C GLN A 181 11.90 3.94 -16.63
N ASN A 182 12.59 5.04 -16.31
CA ASN A 182 13.77 4.97 -15.44
C ASN A 182 13.41 4.85 -13.95
N PHE A 183 12.27 5.36 -13.52
CA PHE A 183 11.84 5.32 -12.11
C PHE A 183 10.84 4.19 -11.81
N TRP A 184 10.00 3.86 -12.78
CA TRP A 184 8.83 3.00 -12.64
C TRP A 184 8.98 1.68 -13.41
N SER A 185 7.84 1.08 -13.75
CA SER A 185 7.70 -0.36 -13.92
C SER A 185 7.63 -0.84 -15.37
N ALA A 186 8.20 -2.02 -15.57
CA ALA A 186 7.78 -2.95 -16.61
C ALA A 186 6.45 -3.62 -16.19
N SER A 187 5.69 -4.13 -17.17
CA SER A 187 4.37 -4.72 -16.93
C SER A 187 4.18 -6.05 -17.68
N ILE A 188 3.34 -6.91 -17.11
CA ILE A 188 2.76 -8.08 -17.76
C ILE A 188 1.27 -7.82 -17.93
N THR A 189 0.78 -7.93 -19.17
CA THR A 189 -0.64 -7.92 -19.50
C THR A 189 -1.06 -9.30 -20.01
N PRO A 190 -2.37 -9.56 -20.26
CA PRO A 190 -2.79 -10.79 -20.94
C PRO A 190 -2.14 -11.00 -22.31
N LYS A 191 -1.61 -9.94 -22.94
CA LYS A 191 -0.96 -9.99 -24.27
C LYS A 191 0.55 -10.19 -24.21
N GLY A 192 1.16 -10.27 -23.02
CA GLY A 192 2.60 -10.56 -22.88
C GLY A 192 3.31 -9.64 -21.89
N ALA A 193 4.64 -9.72 -21.91
CA ALA A 193 5.54 -8.91 -21.09
C ALA A 193 6.07 -7.69 -21.85
N PHE A 194 6.11 -6.55 -21.16
CA PHE A 194 6.45 -5.24 -21.70
C PHE A 194 7.52 -4.55 -20.89
N PHE A 195 8.42 -3.81 -21.57
CA PHE A 195 9.48 -3.05 -20.91
C PHE A 195 8.98 -1.86 -20.07
N CYS A 196 7.72 -1.46 -20.25
CA CYS A 196 7.09 -0.30 -19.62
C CYS A 196 5.57 -0.54 -19.50
N GLU A 197 4.97 -0.12 -18.38
CA GLU A 197 3.51 -0.21 -18.17
C GLU A 197 2.67 0.46 -19.27
N ILE A 198 3.01 1.68 -19.67
CA ILE A 198 2.26 2.42 -20.70
C ILE A 198 2.32 1.74 -22.06
N ALA A 199 3.44 1.06 -22.38
CA ALA A 199 3.55 0.29 -23.61
C ALA A 199 2.54 -0.87 -23.62
N GLY A 200 2.43 -1.60 -22.51
CA GLY A 200 1.45 -2.68 -22.37
C GLY A 200 0.00 -2.20 -22.42
N THR A 201 -0.29 -1.03 -21.86
CA THR A 201 -1.67 -0.52 -21.80
C THR A 201 -2.10 0.16 -23.10
N LEU A 202 -1.16 0.77 -23.83
CA LEU A 202 -1.39 1.23 -25.21
C LEU A 202 -1.62 0.06 -26.16
N ASP A 203 -0.89 -1.05 -25.99
CA ASP A 203 -1.10 -2.29 -26.75
C ASP A 203 -2.50 -2.89 -26.52
N LEU A 204 -3.00 -2.83 -25.28
CA LEU A 204 -4.38 -3.22 -24.96
C LEU A 204 -5.41 -2.25 -25.57
N LEU A 205 -5.18 -0.94 -25.46
CA LEU A 205 -6.11 0.08 -25.94
C LEU A 205 -6.27 0.08 -27.46
N PHE A 206 -5.16 -0.04 -28.19
CA PHE A 206 -5.13 0.05 -29.65
C PHE A 206 -5.04 -1.30 -30.35
N ASP A 207 -5.25 -2.40 -29.61
CA ASP A 207 -5.13 -3.78 -30.10
C ASP A 207 -3.84 -4.02 -30.91
N GLY A 208 -2.70 -3.68 -30.31
CA GLY A 208 -1.40 -3.83 -30.94
C GLY A 208 -0.92 -5.29 -31.04
N PRO A 209 0.35 -5.51 -31.41
CA PRO A 209 0.87 -6.84 -31.70
C PRO A 209 1.06 -7.76 -30.47
N GLY A 210 0.92 -7.24 -29.24
CA GLY A 210 1.26 -7.99 -28.02
C GLY A 210 2.70 -7.78 -27.54
N GLY A 211 2.99 -8.34 -26.37
CA GLY A 211 4.28 -8.25 -25.69
C GLY A 211 5.20 -9.43 -25.98
N LYS A 212 6.36 -9.48 -25.33
CA LYS A 212 7.20 -10.68 -25.32
C LYS A 212 6.46 -11.83 -24.61
N THR A 213 6.82 -13.06 -24.93
CA THR A 213 6.29 -14.24 -24.24
C THR A 213 6.56 -14.17 -22.74
N ILE A 214 5.57 -14.56 -21.94
CA ILE A 214 5.68 -14.65 -20.47
C ILE A 214 6.40 -15.95 -20.12
N GLU A 215 7.73 -15.90 -20.05
CA GLU A 215 8.62 -17.04 -19.79
C GLU A 215 9.68 -16.68 -18.75
N PRO A 216 10.17 -17.62 -17.92
CA PRO A 216 11.24 -17.35 -16.96
C PRO A 216 12.44 -16.63 -17.58
N GLY A 217 12.96 -15.61 -16.90
CA GLY A 217 14.13 -14.85 -17.33
C GLY A 217 13.85 -13.72 -18.33
N TRP A 218 12.59 -13.48 -18.74
CA TRP A 218 12.27 -12.36 -19.66
C TRP A 218 12.72 -10.99 -19.12
N TRP A 219 12.68 -10.81 -17.80
CA TRP A 219 13.06 -9.57 -17.10
C TRP A 219 14.58 -9.40 -16.94
N GLU A 220 15.36 -10.45 -17.18
CA GLU A 220 16.83 -10.42 -17.15
C GLU A 220 17.41 -9.92 -18.48
N LYS A 221 16.65 -10.06 -19.58
CA LYS A 221 17.01 -9.65 -20.93
C LYS A 221 17.43 -8.18 -20.96
N ASP A 222 18.37 -7.86 -21.84
CA ASP A 222 18.80 -6.48 -22.01
C ASP A 222 17.65 -5.64 -22.58
N ILE A 223 17.54 -4.40 -22.14
CA ILE A 223 16.48 -3.47 -22.59
C ILE A 223 16.42 -3.35 -24.13
N SER A 224 17.54 -3.51 -24.83
CA SER A 224 17.58 -3.47 -26.31
C SER A 224 16.80 -4.60 -26.99
N GLU A 225 16.58 -5.74 -26.32
CA GLU A 225 15.76 -6.85 -26.82
C GLU A 225 14.27 -6.50 -26.91
N PHE A 226 13.85 -5.40 -26.28
CA PHE A 226 12.49 -4.85 -26.34
C PHE A 226 12.36 -3.69 -27.34
N SER A 227 13.36 -3.49 -28.20
CA SER A 227 13.38 -2.38 -29.17
C SER A 227 12.20 -2.38 -30.14
N ASP A 228 11.64 -3.56 -30.43
CA ASP A 228 10.39 -3.74 -31.18
C ASP A 228 9.18 -3.11 -30.50
N GLN A 229 9.19 -2.95 -29.17
CA GLN A 229 8.13 -2.28 -28.40
C GLN A 229 8.32 -0.76 -28.28
N PHE A 230 9.48 -0.20 -28.66
CA PHE A 230 9.76 1.23 -28.45
C PHE A 230 8.92 2.16 -29.32
N HIS A 231 8.22 1.63 -30.33
CA HIS A 231 7.24 2.39 -31.10
C HIS A 231 6.08 2.91 -30.22
N TRP A 232 5.81 2.28 -29.07
CA TRP A 232 4.85 2.79 -28.10
C TRP A 232 5.31 4.10 -27.46
N CYS A 233 6.62 4.31 -27.27
CA CYS A 233 7.15 5.57 -26.77
C CYS A 233 6.81 6.74 -27.69
N ASP A 234 6.75 6.52 -29.00
CA ASP A 234 6.48 7.59 -29.98
C ASP A 234 5.11 8.25 -29.78
N ILE A 235 4.20 7.60 -29.04
CA ILE A 235 2.81 8.01 -28.85
C ILE A 235 2.36 8.12 -27.38
N CYS A 236 3.28 7.96 -26.42
CA CYS A 236 2.92 7.87 -25.00
C CYS A 236 3.04 9.18 -24.21
N GLY A 237 3.65 10.24 -24.75
CA GLY A 237 3.82 11.52 -24.06
C GLY A 237 4.80 11.60 -22.87
N MET A 238 5.04 10.51 -22.12
CA MET A 238 5.84 10.54 -20.87
C MET A 238 7.27 11.12 -20.98
N PRO A 239 8.06 10.86 -22.04
CA PRO A 239 9.39 11.47 -22.17
C PRO A 239 9.36 12.96 -22.52
N LEU A 240 8.19 13.51 -22.85
CA LEU A 240 8.01 14.88 -23.32
C LEU A 240 7.71 15.78 -22.12
N LYS A 241 8.11 17.05 -22.21
CA LYS A 241 7.72 18.08 -21.23
C LYS A 241 6.35 18.63 -21.62
N THR A 242 5.31 18.28 -20.86
CA THR A 242 3.93 18.75 -21.09
C THR A 242 3.38 19.38 -19.80
N TYR A 243 2.07 19.65 -19.72
CA TYR A 243 1.42 19.94 -18.43
C TYR A 243 1.00 18.65 -17.73
N SER A 244 0.46 18.75 -16.53
CA SER A 244 -0.36 17.72 -15.91
C SER A 244 -1.82 18.19 -15.77
N ARG A 245 -2.78 17.28 -15.69
CA ARG A 245 -4.21 17.58 -15.54
C ARG A 245 -4.74 16.91 -14.28
N ASN A 246 -5.64 17.59 -13.59
CA ASN A 246 -6.38 16.99 -12.48
C ASN A 246 -7.13 15.72 -12.96
N ALA A 247 -6.79 14.60 -12.35
CA ALA A 247 -7.38 13.28 -12.54
C ALA A 247 -8.90 13.31 -12.40
N ASN A 248 -9.43 14.16 -11.52
CA ASN A 248 -10.85 14.26 -11.21
C ASN A 248 -11.67 14.98 -12.29
N ASP A 249 -11.05 15.60 -13.30
CA ASP A 249 -11.77 16.17 -14.45
C ASP A 249 -12.39 15.08 -15.33
N GLU A 250 -11.81 13.87 -15.29
CA GLU A 250 -12.14 12.73 -16.15
C GLU A 250 -12.05 13.05 -17.64
N VAL A 251 -11.11 13.93 -18.02
CA VAL A 251 -10.85 14.34 -19.41
C VAL A 251 -9.42 13.97 -19.78
N ASP A 252 -9.25 13.21 -20.84
CA ASP A 252 -7.92 12.86 -21.35
C ASP A 252 -7.44 13.87 -22.39
N ASP A 253 -6.13 14.08 -22.47
CA ASP A 253 -5.51 14.94 -23.47
C ASP A 253 -4.85 14.08 -24.55
N ALA A 254 -5.28 14.26 -25.80
CA ALA A 254 -4.77 13.50 -26.94
C ALA A 254 -4.28 14.42 -28.05
N SER A 255 -3.10 14.16 -28.61
CA SER A 255 -2.63 14.85 -29.81
C SER A 255 -3.44 14.44 -31.04
N GLU A 256 -3.33 15.16 -32.16
CA GLU A 256 -4.17 14.93 -33.35
C GLU A 256 -4.15 13.47 -33.84
N THR A 257 -2.97 12.85 -33.90
CA THR A 257 -2.82 11.45 -34.30
C THR A 257 -3.55 10.51 -33.34
N LEU A 258 -3.42 10.72 -32.03
CA LEU A 258 -4.03 9.85 -31.02
C LEU A 258 -5.53 10.07 -30.93
N TYR A 259 -6.01 11.30 -31.12
CA TYR A 259 -7.43 11.62 -31.20
C TYR A 259 -8.11 10.80 -32.31
N LYS A 260 -7.52 10.76 -33.51
CA LYS A 260 -8.01 9.93 -34.64
C LYS A 260 -7.94 8.44 -34.34
N ARG A 261 -6.89 7.97 -33.65
CA ARG A 261 -6.81 6.55 -33.24
C ARG A 261 -7.90 6.19 -32.23
N LEU A 262 -8.18 7.06 -31.24
CA LEU A 262 -9.28 6.87 -30.29
C LEU A 262 -10.64 6.79 -30.99
N GLU A 263 -10.85 7.56 -32.05
CA GLU A 263 -12.05 7.48 -32.90
C GLU A 263 -12.15 6.11 -33.57
N SER A 264 -11.05 5.62 -34.15
CA SER A 264 -11.01 4.31 -34.83
C SER A 264 -11.33 3.13 -33.91
N VAL A 265 -10.89 3.17 -32.64
CA VAL A 265 -11.22 2.14 -31.63
C VAL A 265 -12.55 2.40 -30.94
N GLN A 266 -13.28 3.44 -31.36
CA GLN A 266 -14.59 3.81 -30.82
C GLN A 266 -14.58 4.05 -29.31
N SER A 267 -13.54 4.72 -28.82
CA SER A 267 -13.34 5.10 -27.42
C SER A 267 -14.63 5.68 -26.77
N PRO A 268 -15.17 5.06 -25.70
CA PRO A 268 -16.35 5.57 -25.00
C PRO A 268 -16.14 6.97 -24.42
N LYS A 269 -14.98 7.23 -23.80
CA LYS A 269 -14.61 8.58 -23.33
C LYS A 269 -14.63 9.62 -24.45
N LEU A 270 -14.09 9.29 -25.63
CA LEU A 270 -14.13 10.21 -26.77
C LEU A 270 -15.55 10.50 -27.21
N LYS A 271 -16.39 9.46 -27.34
CA LYS A 271 -17.81 9.60 -27.68
C LYS A 271 -18.59 10.43 -26.65
N ALA A 272 -18.18 10.40 -25.39
CA ALA A 272 -18.75 11.19 -24.31
C ALA A 272 -18.25 12.65 -24.27
N GLY A 273 -17.41 13.07 -25.22
CA GLY A 273 -16.81 14.41 -25.22
C GLY A 273 -15.77 14.63 -24.12
N LYS A 274 -15.20 13.54 -23.60
CA LYS A 274 -14.22 13.53 -22.49
C LYS A 274 -12.77 13.39 -22.97
N VAL A 275 -12.48 13.90 -24.17
CA VAL A 275 -11.13 13.94 -24.73
C VAL A 275 -10.89 15.33 -25.29
N HIS A 276 -9.86 15.99 -24.77
CA HIS A 276 -9.40 17.29 -25.21
C HIS A 276 -8.29 17.12 -26.26
N LEU A 277 -8.38 17.89 -27.36
CA LEU A 277 -7.34 17.92 -28.37
C LEU A 277 -6.15 18.74 -27.84
N PHE A 278 -5.03 18.07 -27.60
CA PHE A 278 -3.82 18.66 -27.06
C PHE A 278 -3.23 19.72 -28.01
N SER A 279 -2.80 20.85 -27.46
CA SER A 279 -2.07 21.90 -28.17
C SER A 279 -0.80 22.26 -27.39
N ALA A 280 0.34 22.28 -28.06
CA ALA A 280 1.62 22.68 -27.46
C ALA A 280 1.70 24.18 -27.13
N ALA A 281 0.77 24.99 -27.66
CA ALA A 281 0.76 26.44 -27.52
C ALA A 281 0.07 26.96 -26.25
N THR A 282 -0.42 26.09 -25.37
CA THR A 282 -1.03 26.51 -24.10
C THR A 282 0.02 27.14 -23.20
N SER A 283 -0.02 28.47 -23.05
CA SER A 283 0.93 29.23 -22.23
C SER A 283 0.67 28.99 -20.74
N MET A 284 1.73 28.89 -19.92
CA MET A 284 1.59 28.73 -18.46
C MET A 284 0.92 29.93 -17.78
N SER A 285 0.83 31.09 -18.44
CA SER A 285 0.19 32.29 -17.90
C SER A 285 -1.34 32.29 -18.01
N ASP A 286 -1.94 31.41 -18.84
CA ASP A 286 -3.39 31.30 -19.05
C ASP A 286 -3.99 30.03 -18.41
N THR A 287 -3.26 29.43 -17.47
CA THR A 287 -3.53 28.08 -16.99
C THR A 287 -4.79 28.02 -16.10
N PRO A 288 -5.83 27.24 -16.46
CA PRO A 288 -6.95 26.98 -15.58
C PRO A 288 -6.49 26.21 -14.33
N PRO A 289 -7.20 26.31 -13.19
CA PRO A 289 -6.85 25.59 -11.95
C PRO A 289 -6.75 24.06 -12.09
N SER A 290 -7.23 23.51 -13.20
CA SER A 290 -7.21 22.08 -13.52
C SER A 290 -5.92 21.58 -14.17
N LEU A 291 -4.98 22.47 -14.54
CA LEU A 291 -3.68 22.06 -15.06
C LEU A 291 -2.56 22.37 -14.05
N GLY A 292 -1.60 21.46 -13.96
CA GLY A 292 -0.42 21.56 -13.10
C GLY A 292 0.88 21.51 -13.90
N LEU A 293 2.00 21.53 -13.16
CA LEU A 293 3.35 21.39 -13.72
C LEU A 293 3.55 20.02 -14.39
N ASP A 294 4.52 19.97 -15.29
CA ASP A 294 5.03 18.73 -15.88
C ASP A 294 5.46 17.72 -14.79
N MET A 295 5.09 16.45 -14.95
CA MET A 295 5.37 15.43 -13.93
C MET A 295 6.86 15.11 -13.77
N ALA A 296 7.68 15.29 -14.81
CA ALA A 296 9.13 15.14 -14.68
C ALA A 296 9.72 16.28 -13.82
N SER A 297 9.13 17.48 -13.91
CA SER A 297 9.56 18.65 -13.13
C SER A 297 9.15 18.59 -11.65
N VAL A 298 8.17 17.75 -11.30
CA VAL A 298 7.74 17.49 -9.91
C VAL A 298 8.10 16.08 -9.46
N THR A 299 9.10 15.44 -10.06
CA THR A 299 9.65 14.15 -9.59
C THR A 299 8.58 13.05 -9.47
N ALA A 300 7.66 13.00 -10.44
CA ALA A 300 6.52 12.08 -10.45
C ALA A 300 5.54 12.24 -9.27
N ASN A 301 5.58 13.36 -8.54
CA ASN A 301 4.74 13.60 -7.37
C ASN A 301 3.34 14.10 -7.76
N TYR A 302 2.43 13.18 -8.06
CA TYR A 302 1.08 13.50 -8.56
C TYR A 302 0.09 13.92 -7.45
N GLN A 303 0.43 13.66 -6.19
CA GLN A 303 -0.30 14.08 -4.99
C GLN A 303 0.73 14.42 -3.89
N PRO A 304 1.17 15.68 -3.78
CA PRO A 304 2.19 16.08 -2.83
C PRO A 304 1.71 16.04 -1.38
N TYR A 305 0.40 16.16 -1.15
CA TYR A 305 -0.18 16.13 0.18
C TYR A 305 -0.60 14.71 0.53
N ASP A 306 0.32 14.03 1.18
CA ASP A 306 0.24 12.63 1.52
C ASP A 306 -0.96 12.25 2.40
N ALA A 307 -1.55 13.22 3.11
CA ALA A 307 -2.78 13.07 3.92
C ALA A 307 -4.06 13.12 3.07
N LEU A 308 -3.98 13.59 1.82
CA LEU A 308 -5.11 13.69 0.89
C LEU A 308 -5.22 12.47 -0.04
N ARG A 309 -4.36 11.47 0.09
CA ARG A 309 -4.44 10.25 -0.75
C ARG A 309 -5.71 9.44 -0.50
N VAL A 310 -6.26 9.48 0.71
CA VAL A 310 -7.48 8.76 1.08
C VAL A 310 -8.45 9.73 1.71
N GLY A 311 -9.60 9.92 1.07
CA GLY A 311 -10.74 10.66 1.61
C GLY A 311 -11.81 9.70 2.11
N ASN A 312 -13.04 9.88 1.63
CA ASN A 312 -14.22 9.17 2.14
C ASN A 312 -14.25 7.67 1.82
N ALA A 313 -13.44 7.19 0.86
CA ALA A 313 -13.43 5.76 0.53
C ALA A 313 -12.95 4.87 1.69
N VAL A 314 -12.31 5.48 2.69
CA VAL A 314 -11.91 4.82 3.93
C VAL A 314 -13.09 4.14 4.65
N GLN A 315 -14.30 4.69 4.51
CA GLN A 315 -15.52 4.12 5.09
C GLN A 315 -15.86 2.73 4.53
N ASN A 316 -15.33 2.38 3.35
CA ASN A 316 -15.49 1.03 2.79
C ASN A 316 -14.74 -0.05 3.61
N LEU A 317 -13.87 0.34 4.55
CA LEU A 317 -13.15 -0.57 5.44
C LEU A 317 -13.61 -0.50 6.91
N LYS A 318 -14.45 0.47 7.29
CA LYS A 318 -14.92 0.60 8.67
C LYS A 318 -15.99 -0.44 8.99
N PRO A 319 -16.03 -0.94 10.24
CA PRO A 319 -17.22 -1.58 10.79
C PRO A 319 -18.43 -0.65 10.69
N ASP A 320 -19.62 -1.20 10.46
CA ASP A 320 -20.88 -0.44 10.54
C ASP A 320 -21.57 -0.55 11.91
N GLY A 321 -21.01 -1.37 12.80
CA GLY A 321 -21.44 -1.53 14.18
C GLY A 321 -21.11 -2.90 14.77
N VAL A 322 -21.33 -3.03 16.08
CA VAL A 322 -21.17 -4.28 16.83
C VAL A 322 -22.50 -4.70 17.40
N TRP A 323 -22.93 -5.91 17.06
CA TRP A 323 -24.25 -6.43 17.40
C TRP A 323 -24.16 -7.65 18.29
N LEU A 324 -24.87 -7.63 19.41
CA LEU A 324 -24.99 -8.80 20.28
C LEU A 324 -25.84 -9.88 19.59
N VAL A 325 -25.36 -11.12 19.59
CA VAL A 325 -26.19 -12.28 19.27
C VAL A 325 -26.66 -12.87 20.59
N GLN A 326 -27.93 -12.67 20.91
CA GLN A 326 -28.57 -13.14 22.14
C GLN A 326 -29.34 -14.44 21.86
N PRO A 327 -28.84 -15.62 22.32
CA PRO A 327 -29.65 -16.83 22.33
C PRO A 327 -30.82 -16.67 23.31
N VAL A 328 -32.02 -17.08 22.90
CA VAL A 328 -33.23 -17.09 23.75
C VAL A 328 -33.92 -18.44 23.66
N ARG A 329 -33.70 -19.24 24.69
CA ARG A 329 -34.33 -20.54 24.97
C ARG A 329 -35.30 -20.44 26.15
N THR A 330 -35.09 -19.45 27.02
CA THR A 330 -35.94 -19.10 28.15
C THR A 330 -36.11 -17.58 28.26
N PRO A 331 -37.21 -17.06 28.82
CA PRO A 331 -37.40 -15.61 28.98
C PRO A 331 -36.31 -14.90 29.82
N GLN A 332 -35.64 -15.62 30.73
CA GLN A 332 -34.60 -15.06 31.62
C GLN A 332 -33.33 -14.66 30.87
N GLU A 333 -33.05 -15.25 29.70
CA GLU A 333 -31.87 -14.92 28.90
C GLU A 333 -31.97 -13.53 28.24
N LEU A 334 -33.12 -12.85 28.33
CA LEU A 334 -33.32 -11.51 27.81
C LEU A 334 -32.75 -10.37 28.67
N ASP A 335 -32.48 -10.62 29.96
CA ASP A 335 -31.99 -9.58 30.87
C ASP A 335 -30.60 -9.08 30.47
N PHE A 336 -29.75 -9.97 29.97
CA PHE A 336 -28.42 -9.62 29.46
C PHE A 336 -28.51 -8.68 28.24
N ALA A 337 -29.39 -8.97 27.28
CA ALA A 337 -29.64 -8.09 26.14
C ALA A 337 -30.06 -6.68 26.58
N ARG A 338 -30.92 -6.56 27.60
CA ARG A 338 -31.35 -5.25 28.13
C ARG A 338 -30.20 -4.42 28.66
N GLN A 339 -29.21 -5.04 29.30
CA GLN A 339 -28.06 -4.34 29.90
C GLN A 339 -27.15 -3.70 28.83
N HIS A 340 -27.10 -4.27 27.61
CA HIS A 340 -26.18 -3.83 26.56
C HIS A 340 -26.82 -3.01 25.42
N MET A 341 -28.12 -2.71 25.50
CA MET A 341 -28.84 -1.93 24.49
C MET A 341 -28.23 -0.55 24.18
N ASN A 342 -27.55 0.06 25.16
CA ASN A 342 -26.93 1.39 25.01
C ASN A 342 -25.40 1.33 24.83
N THR A 343 -24.83 0.13 24.80
CA THR A 343 -23.38 -0.09 24.68
C THR A 343 -22.99 -0.68 23.33
N LEU A 344 -23.92 -1.39 22.69
CA LEU A 344 -23.78 -2.05 21.40
C LEU A 344 -24.69 -1.39 20.36
N SER A 345 -24.34 -1.53 19.08
CA SER A 345 -25.11 -0.93 17.97
C SER A 345 -26.46 -1.59 17.75
N GLY A 346 -26.61 -2.84 18.18
CA GLY A 346 -27.88 -3.56 18.09
C GLY A 346 -27.81 -4.97 18.64
N ILE A 347 -28.95 -5.68 18.57
CA ILE A 347 -29.13 -7.02 19.13
C ILE A 347 -29.87 -7.89 18.11
N TYR A 348 -29.28 -9.04 17.80
CA TYR A 348 -29.94 -10.17 17.17
C TYR A 348 -30.48 -11.09 18.25
N ILE A 349 -31.80 -11.17 18.38
CA ILE A 349 -32.45 -12.15 19.24
C ILE A 349 -32.71 -13.42 18.42
N VAL A 350 -32.05 -14.51 18.79
CA VAL A 350 -32.12 -15.80 18.09
C VAL A 350 -32.74 -16.83 19.02
N GLY A 351 -33.97 -17.25 18.73
CA GLY A 351 -34.74 -18.04 19.69
C GLY A 351 -35.73 -19.02 19.10
N ALA A 352 -36.29 -19.86 19.97
CA ALA A 352 -37.32 -20.83 19.60
C ALA A 352 -38.62 -20.13 19.19
N ALA A 353 -39.30 -20.63 18.14
CA ALA A 353 -40.48 -19.97 17.57
C ALA A 353 -41.64 -19.81 18.58
N ASN A 354 -41.76 -20.71 19.55
CA ASN A 354 -42.77 -20.62 20.61
C ASN A 354 -42.57 -19.45 21.57
N LEU A 355 -41.38 -18.83 21.60
CA LEU A 355 -41.08 -17.66 22.44
C LEU A 355 -41.29 -16.32 21.72
N LYS A 356 -41.63 -16.36 20.43
CA LYS A 356 -41.71 -15.16 19.57
C LYS A 356 -42.56 -14.05 20.17
N ASN A 357 -43.80 -14.37 20.54
CA ASN A 357 -44.75 -13.35 21.04
C ASN A 357 -44.30 -12.73 22.36
N ASP A 358 -43.65 -13.52 23.23
CA ASP A 358 -43.13 -13.02 24.51
C ASP A 358 -41.93 -12.11 24.31
N VAL A 359 -41.01 -12.48 23.43
CA VAL A 359 -39.85 -11.66 23.07
C VAL A 359 -40.31 -10.36 22.41
N GLU A 360 -41.19 -10.41 21.40
CA GLU A 360 -41.64 -9.22 20.65
C GLU A 360 -42.35 -8.19 21.53
N ARG A 361 -43.01 -8.64 22.60
CA ARG A 361 -43.62 -7.75 23.60
C ARG A 361 -42.58 -6.98 24.42
N VAL A 362 -41.42 -7.56 24.67
CA VAL A 362 -40.37 -6.98 25.51
C VAL A 362 -39.32 -6.22 24.67
N PHE A 363 -39.00 -6.76 23.51
CA PHE A 363 -38.07 -6.25 22.52
C PHE A 363 -38.80 -6.18 21.18
N PRO A 364 -39.55 -5.11 20.89
CA PRO A 364 -40.15 -4.94 19.58
C PRO A 364 -39.06 -4.79 18.53
N ALA A 365 -39.28 -5.36 17.34
CA ALA A 365 -38.37 -5.21 16.23
C ALA A 365 -38.18 -3.73 15.88
N SER A 366 -36.93 -3.33 15.64
CA SER A 366 -36.55 -1.94 15.37
C SER A 366 -35.30 -1.92 14.48
N GLU A 367 -34.77 -0.73 14.20
CA GLU A 367 -33.50 -0.58 13.49
C GLU A 367 -32.31 -1.20 14.25
N THR A 368 -32.41 -1.32 15.58
CA THR A 368 -31.37 -1.87 16.47
C THR A 368 -31.72 -3.24 17.05
N ILE A 369 -32.93 -3.76 16.82
CA ILE A 369 -33.38 -5.07 17.32
C ILE A 369 -33.89 -5.93 16.16
N ARG A 370 -33.22 -7.06 15.91
CA ARG A 370 -33.56 -8.02 14.85
C ARG A 370 -33.89 -9.38 15.43
N HIS A 371 -34.97 -10.00 14.94
CA HIS A 371 -35.44 -11.29 15.42
C HIS A 371 -35.18 -12.40 14.42
N ILE A 372 -34.72 -13.55 14.92
CA ILE A 372 -34.54 -14.78 14.14
C ILE A 372 -35.16 -15.93 14.92
N PHE A 373 -36.38 -16.31 14.56
CA PHE A 373 -37.11 -17.40 15.19
C PHE A 373 -37.15 -18.64 14.30
N SER A 374 -37.04 -19.82 14.90
CA SER A 374 -37.14 -21.09 14.19
C SER A 374 -37.65 -22.21 15.09
N ASP A 375 -38.49 -23.09 14.54
CA ASP A 375 -38.94 -24.32 15.22
C ASP A 375 -37.79 -25.32 15.45
N GLN A 376 -36.67 -25.13 14.74
CA GLN A 376 -35.46 -25.95 14.90
C GLN A 376 -34.59 -25.53 16.08
N ILE A 377 -34.89 -24.40 16.71
CA ILE A 377 -34.18 -23.95 17.91
C ILE A 377 -34.82 -24.63 19.13
N THR A 378 -34.03 -25.44 19.82
CA THR A 378 -34.41 -26.21 21.00
C THR A 378 -33.42 -25.95 22.14
N ALA A 379 -33.67 -26.53 23.32
CA ALA A 379 -32.74 -26.48 24.44
C ALA A 379 -31.34 -27.04 24.11
N ASN A 380 -31.25 -27.94 23.11
CA ASN A 380 -30.00 -28.58 22.70
C ASN A 380 -29.29 -27.87 21.54
N THR A 381 -29.86 -26.80 21.00
CA THR A 381 -29.26 -26.03 19.90
C THR A 381 -27.96 -25.41 20.35
N THR A 382 -26.90 -25.69 19.59
CA THR A 382 -25.53 -25.27 19.90
C THR A 382 -25.37 -23.76 19.72
N LEU A 383 -24.38 -23.18 20.39
CA LEU A 383 -24.05 -21.76 20.23
C LEU A 383 -23.65 -21.44 18.79
N GLY A 384 -22.97 -22.38 18.12
CA GLY A 384 -22.58 -22.28 16.73
C GLY A 384 -23.75 -22.23 15.75
N ASP A 385 -24.81 -23.03 15.93
CA ASP A 385 -26.01 -22.91 15.07
C ASP A 385 -26.74 -21.59 15.32
N ILE A 386 -26.77 -21.09 16.57
CA ILE A 386 -27.29 -19.76 16.89
C ILE A 386 -26.51 -18.67 16.14
N LEU A 387 -25.18 -18.71 16.19
CA LEU A 387 -24.32 -17.77 15.47
C LEU A 387 -24.49 -17.88 13.96
N ARG A 388 -24.54 -19.09 13.39
CA ARG A 388 -24.75 -19.33 11.96
C ARG A 388 -26.02 -18.65 11.46
N ARG A 389 -27.12 -18.74 12.22
CA ARG A 389 -28.40 -18.11 11.89
C ARG A 389 -28.29 -16.58 11.85
N ALA A 390 -27.57 -15.98 12.80
CA ALA A 390 -27.30 -14.54 12.78
C ALA A 390 -26.41 -14.15 11.58
N LEU A 391 -25.33 -14.90 11.32
CA LEU A 391 -24.40 -14.67 10.21
C LEU A 391 -25.09 -14.68 8.83
N ALA A 392 -26.09 -15.55 8.66
CA ALA A 392 -26.85 -15.69 7.41
C ALA A 392 -27.57 -14.40 6.99
N VAL A 393 -27.99 -13.56 7.96
CA VAL A 393 -28.74 -12.31 7.71
C VAL A 393 -27.97 -11.04 8.13
N CYS A 394 -26.75 -11.21 8.65
CA CYS A 394 -25.86 -10.12 9.06
C CYS A 394 -25.29 -9.39 7.83
N PRO A 395 -25.31 -8.03 7.80
CA PRO A 395 -24.60 -7.26 6.79
C PRO A 395 -23.09 -7.53 6.77
N LEU A 396 -22.41 -7.15 5.70
CA LEU A 396 -20.99 -7.48 5.48
C LEU A 396 -20.05 -6.86 6.52
N GLN A 397 -20.29 -5.59 6.84
CA GLN A 397 -19.45 -4.77 7.74
C GLN A 397 -19.87 -4.85 9.21
N THR A 398 -20.99 -5.50 9.50
CA THR A 398 -21.48 -5.70 10.86
C THR A 398 -20.68 -6.77 11.57
N TRP A 399 -20.23 -6.45 12.77
CA TRP A 399 -19.55 -7.38 13.66
C TRP A 399 -20.56 -8.01 14.62
N LEU A 400 -20.48 -9.32 14.79
CA LEU A 400 -21.32 -10.05 15.73
C LEU A 400 -20.54 -10.35 17.00
N MET A 401 -21.18 -10.17 18.15
CA MET A 401 -20.65 -10.51 19.46
C MET A 401 -21.47 -11.63 20.10
N LEU A 402 -20.82 -12.71 20.51
CA LEU A 402 -21.37 -13.66 21.47
C LEU A 402 -20.72 -13.41 22.83
N ALA A 403 -21.45 -13.49 23.93
CA ALA A 403 -20.90 -13.15 25.24
C ALA A 403 -21.37 -14.09 26.34
N ASP A 404 -20.53 -14.22 27.36
CA ASP A 404 -20.93 -14.78 28.65
C ASP A 404 -21.88 -13.80 29.38
N PRO A 405 -22.82 -14.29 30.21
CA PRO A 405 -23.83 -13.44 30.87
C PRO A 405 -23.28 -12.39 31.84
N ASP A 406 -22.01 -12.49 32.23
CA ASP A 406 -21.31 -11.59 33.16
C ASP A 406 -20.29 -10.68 32.47
N LEU A 407 -20.30 -10.62 31.14
CA LEU A 407 -19.54 -9.63 30.39
C LEU A 407 -20.02 -8.22 30.77
N SER A 408 -19.08 -7.34 31.10
CA SER A 408 -19.33 -5.91 31.12
C SER A 408 -18.67 -5.30 29.89
N LEU A 409 -19.15 -4.15 29.42
CA LEU A 409 -18.50 -3.41 28.36
C LEU A 409 -18.42 -1.94 28.77
N PRO A 410 -17.34 -1.21 28.40
CA PRO A 410 -17.27 0.21 28.67
C PRO A 410 -18.43 0.94 27.97
N PRO A 411 -18.89 2.08 28.50
CA PRO A 411 -19.88 2.92 27.82
C PRO A 411 -19.44 3.25 26.38
N ALA A 412 -20.38 3.28 25.43
CA ALA A 412 -20.11 3.55 24.02
C ALA A 412 -19.04 2.63 23.37
N PHE A 413 -18.91 1.38 23.86
CA PHE A 413 -17.96 0.40 23.32
C PHE A 413 -18.07 0.25 21.80
N ALA A 414 -19.29 0.07 21.26
CA ALA A 414 -19.47 -0.13 19.84
C ALA A 414 -19.04 1.07 18.99
N ASP A 415 -19.29 2.30 19.46
CA ASP A 415 -18.84 3.51 18.77
C ASP A 415 -17.30 3.57 18.78
N THR A 416 -16.72 3.38 19.97
CA THR A 416 -15.25 3.42 20.17
C THR A 416 -14.52 2.40 19.31
N VAL A 417 -15.01 1.16 19.23
CA VAL A 417 -14.34 0.12 18.44
C VAL A 417 -14.62 0.26 16.93
N SER A 418 -15.76 0.85 16.55
CA SER A 418 -16.08 1.13 15.15
C SER A 418 -15.28 2.31 14.58
N ASP A 419 -14.69 3.14 15.44
CA ASP A 419 -13.68 4.14 15.04
C ASP A 419 -12.36 3.50 14.56
N TYR A 420 -12.19 2.18 14.67
CA TYR A 420 -11.04 1.44 14.17
C TYR A 420 -11.33 0.73 12.84
N PHE A 421 -10.27 0.47 12.08
CA PHE A 421 -10.27 -0.51 11.02
C PHE A 421 -9.97 -1.88 11.62
N LEU A 422 -10.98 -2.74 11.65
CA LEU A 422 -10.86 -4.09 12.20
C LEU A 422 -10.60 -5.07 11.06
N ASN A 423 -9.53 -5.85 11.15
CA ASN A 423 -9.24 -6.91 10.20
C ASN A 423 -10.26 -8.05 10.38
N PRO A 424 -11.15 -8.33 9.40
CA PRO A 424 -12.22 -9.32 9.55
C PRO A 424 -11.71 -10.74 9.72
N GLY A 425 -10.43 -11.01 9.45
CA GLY A 425 -9.80 -12.29 9.72
C GLY A 425 -9.55 -12.57 11.19
N TYR A 426 -9.58 -11.54 12.06
CA TYR A 426 -9.32 -11.69 13.50
C TYR A 426 -10.61 -11.93 14.30
N LEU A 427 -10.48 -12.74 15.34
CA LEU A 427 -11.46 -12.86 16.41
C LEU A 427 -11.01 -11.96 17.56
N PHE A 428 -11.89 -11.07 17.99
CA PHE A 428 -11.61 -10.18 19.11
C PHE A 428 -12.22 -10.75 20.38
N VAL A 429 -11.39 -10.97 21.40
CA VAL A 429 -11.80 -11.41 22.73
C VAL A 429 -11.93 -10.17 23.61
N CYS A 430 -13.16 -9.73 23.85
CA CYS A 430 -13.46 -8.60 24.71
C CYS A 430 -13.49 -9.06 26.17
N SER A 431 -12.49 -8.65 26.96
CA SER A 431 -12.33 -9.08 28.35
C SER A 431 -12.42 -7.87 29.28
N PHE A 432 -13.63 -7.32 29.40
CA PHE A 432 -13.91 -6.19 30.30
C PHE A 432 -14.73 -6.70 31.49
N GLY A 433 -14.12 -6.77 32.68
CA GLY A 433 -14.77 -7.31 33.87
C GLY A 433 -14.54 -8.81 34.06
N ARG A 434 -15.59 -9.56 34.44
CA ARG A 434 -15.49 -10.99 34.80
C ARG A 434 -15.80 -11.95 33.65
N GLY A 435 -16.72 -11.59 32.77
CA GLY A 435 -17.06 -12.37 31.57
C GLY A 435 -16.23 -12.00 30.34
N ARG A 436 -16.44 -12.76 29.26
CA ARG A 436 -15.82 -12.50 27.95
C ARG A 436 -16.85 -12.40 26.82
N GLY A 437 -16.53 -11.59 25.83
CA GLY A 437 -17.22 -11.50 24.55
C GLY A 437 -16.30 -11.96 23.41
N LEU A 438 -16.86 -12.65 22.43
CA LEU A 438 -16.21 -12.99 21.17
C LEU A 438 -16.84 -12.18 20.06
N MET A 439 -16.07 -11.25 19.49
CA MET A 439 -16.49 -10.38 18.40
C MET A 439 -15.84 -10.83 17.08
N LEU A 440 -16.66 -11.10 16.06
CA LEU A 440 -16.22 -11.67 14.79
C LEU A 440 -16.98 -11.11 13.58
N SER A 441 -16.32 -11.13 12.41
CA SER A 441 -16.93 -10.79 11.13
C SER A 441 -17.39 -12.04 10.38
N LYS A 442 -18.53 -11.93 9.67
CA LYS A 442 -18.98 -12.99 8.74
C LYS A 442 -18.02 -13.26 7.58
N THR A 443 -17.08 -12.36 7.34
CA THR A 443 -16.10 -12.47 6.25
C THR A 443 -14.78 -13.09 6.68
N ALA A 444 -14.65 -13.56 7.93
CA ALA A 444 -13.44 -14.22 8.39
C ALA A 444 -13.13 -15.51 7.61
N SER A 445 -11.87 -15.72 7.23
CA SER A 445 -11.43 -16.96 6.58
C SER A 445 -11.59 -18.18 7.49
N ALA A 446 -11.42 -18.02 8.81
CA ALA A 446 -11.62 -19.08 9.78
C ALA A 446 -13.03 -19.69 9.71
N LEU A 447 -14.07 -18.86 9.54
CA LEU A 447 -15.44 -19.35 9.30
C LEU A 447 -15.57 -20.14 7.99
N ARG A 448 -14.95 -19.65 6.91
CA ARG A 448 -14.97 -20.35 5.61
C ARG A 448 -14.29 -21.70 5.69
N GLN A 449 -13.17 -21.80 6.42
CA GLN A 449 -12.41 -23.03 6.61
C GLN A 449 -13.14 -24.01 7.51
N LEU A 450 -13.79 -23.53 8.57
CA LEU A 450 -14.60 -24.34 9.48
C LEU A 450 -15.83 -24.92 8.78
N GLY A 451 -16.43 -24.16 7.87
CA GLY A 451 -17.68 -24.54 7.20
C GLY A 451 -18.90 -24.49 8.12
N GLU A 452 -20.10 -24.65 7.54
CA GLU A 452 -21.35 -24.58 8.32
C GLU A 452 -21.46 -25.72 9.34
N ASP A 453 -21.09 -26.95 8.95
CA ASP A 453 -21.17 -28.12 9.82
C ASP A 453 -20.21 -27.99 11.02
N GLY A 454 -18.98 -27.54 10.77
CA GLY A 454 -17.99 -27.30 11.81
C GLY A 454 -18.45 -26.22 12.77
N LEU A 455 -19.06 -25.13 12.26
CA LEU A 455 -19.61 -24.07 13.09
C LEU A 455 -20.76 -24.59 13.94
N CYS A 456 -21.73 -25.30 13.36
CA CYS A 456 -22.86 -25.89 14.07
C CYS A 456 -22.44 -26.88 15.17
N ALA A 457 -21.26 -27.49 15.07
CA ALA A 457 -20.73 -28.37 16.11
C ALA A 457 -20.25 -27.62 17.37
N CYS A 458 -19.95 -26.32 17.28
CA CYS A 458 -19.45 -25.52 18.41
C CYS A 458 -20.54 -25.26 19.46
N ARG A 459 -20.36 -25.80 20.67
CA ARG A 459 -21.29 -25.69 21.80
C ARG A 459 -20.96 -24.56 22.78
N SER A 460 -19.74 -24.02 22.74
CA SER A 460 -19.26 -23.01 23.69
C SER A 460 -18.44 -21.91 23.00
N LEU A 461 -18.26 -20.78 23.69
CA LEU A 461 -17.34 -19.72 23.25
C LEU A 461 -15.92 -20.27 23.07
N GLU A 462 -15.47 -21.17 23.94
CA GLU A 462 -14.12 -21.75 23.88
C GLU A 462 -13.88 -22.51 22.56
N GLN A 463 -14.86 -23.28 22.09
CA GLN A 463 -14.74 -24.02 20.83
C GLN A 463 -14.72 -23.07 19.63
N ILE A 464 -15.46 -21.96 19.69
CA ILE A 464 -15.40 -20.91 18.67
C ILE A 464 -14.03 -20.24 18.69
N LEU A 465 -13.52 -19.88 19.87
CA LEU A 465 -12.20 -19.27 20.08
C LEU A 465 -11.08 -20.12 19.48
N MET A 466 -11.07 -21.43 19.76
CA MET A 466 -10.07 -22.36 19.24
C MET A 466 -10.05 -22.45 17.70
N THR A 467 -11.13 -22.06 17.01
CA THR A 467 -11.20 -22.09 15.54
C THR A 467 -10.28 -21.04 14.90
N TRP A 468 -10.04 -19.89 15.54
CA TRP A 468 -9.26 -18.79 14.95
C TRP A 468 -7.75 -18.95 15.06
N GLY A 469 -7.26 -19.86 15.89
CA GLY A 469 -5.84 -20.16 16.05
C GLY A 469 -5.02 -18.91 16.38
N ALA A 470 -4.05 -18.56 15.52
CA ALA A 470 -3.18 -17.41 15.73
C ALA A 470 -3.86 -16.05 15.50
N LYS A 471 -5.03 -15.99 14.85
CA LYS A 471 -5.74 -14.74 14.56
C LYS A 471 -6.72 -14.37 15.67
N VAL A 472 -6.23 -14.35 16.90
CA VAL A 472 -7.00 -13.95 18.09
C VAL A 472 -6.36 -12.70 18.66
N HIS A 473 -7.16 -11.65 18.88
CA HIS A 473 -6.71 -10.42 19.51
C HIS A 473 -7.54 -10.10 20.75
N TYR A 474 -6.90 -9.71 21.84
CA TYR A 474 -7.57 -9.42 23.11
C TYR A 474 -7.81 -7.92 23.23
N LEU A 475 -9.08 -7.54 23.44
CA LEU A 475 -9.47 -6.16 23.74
C LEU A 475 -9.67 -6.02 25.24
N GLU A 476 -8.81 -5.21 25.84
CA GLU A 476 -8.75 -4.95 27.28
C GLU A 476 -8.89 -3.44 27.56
N ALA A 477 -9.08 -3.07 28.83
CA ALA A 477 -9.21 -1.66 29.22
C ALA A 477 -7.97 -0.84 28.81
N GLY A 478 -8.18 0.31 28.17
CA GLY A 478 -7.12 1.21 27.73
C GLY A 478 -6.61 0.95 26.31
N PHE A 479 -7.15 -0.03 25.57
CA PHE A 479 -6.81 -0.27 24.17
C PHE A 479 -6.98 1.00 23.30
N GLU A 480 -7.92 1.86 23.69
CA GLU A 480 -8.23 3.15 23.08
C GLU A 480 -7.15 4.21 23.27
N THR A 481 -6.11 3.94 24.06
CA THR A 481 -4.98 4.85 24.26
C THR A 481 -3.70 4.39 23.56
N LEU A 482 -3.69 3.15 23.04
CA LEU A 482 -2.53 2.59 22.36
C LEU A 482 -2.32 3.27 21.00
N SER A 483 -1.06 3.58 20.69
CA SER A 483 -0.63 3.98 19.34
C SER A 483 -0.92 2.86 18.35
N ASP A 484 -1.08 3.18 17.06
CA ASP A 484 -1.32 2.15 16.04
C ASP A 484 -0.13 1.19 15.86
N PHE A 485 1.04 1.54 16.39
CA PHE A 485 2.23 0.72 16.29
C PHE A 485 3.18 0.92 17.46
N ASP A 486 3.87 -0.15 17.81
CA ASP A 486 5.05 -0.13 18.67
C ASP A 486 6.31 0.14 17.85
N ILE A 487 6.67 1.42 17.71
CA ILE A 487 7.89 1.85 16.99
C ILE A 487 9.16 1.21 17.58
N PRO A 488 9.38 1.18 18.92
CA PRO A 488 10.49 0.44 19.53
C PRO A 488 10.59 -1.03 19.11
N CYS A 489 9.48 -1.76 19.10
CA CYS A 489 9.43 -3.15 18.65
C CYS A 489 9.84 -3.29 17.19
N LEU A 490 9.28 -2.44 16.30
CA LEU A 490 9.55 -2.50 14.88
C LEU A 490 11.00 -2.11 14.54
N ARG A 491 11.56 -1.05 15.14
CA ARG A 491 12.97 -0.69 14.86
C ARG A 491 13.95 -1.76 15.31
N GLU A 492 13.69 -2.43 16.42
CA GLU A 492 14.51 -3.55 16.90
C GLU A 492 14.43 -4.75 15.96
N LYS A 493 13.22 -5.09 15.47
CA LYS A 493 13.04 -6.15 14.46
C LYS A 493 13.75 -5.83 13.15
N ALA A 494 13.65 -4.58 12.69
CA ALA A 494 14.35 -4.14 11.50
C ALA A 494 15.87 -4.22 11.70
N TYR A 495 16.37 -3.71 12.82
CA TYR A 495 17.79 -3.74 13.16
C TYR A 495 18.36 -5.16 13.15
N ARG A 496 17.69 -6.12 13.81
CA ARG A 496 18.11 -7.53 13.81
C ARG A 496 18.24 -8.10 12.40
N SER A 497 17.28 -7.81 11.51
CA SER A 497 17.34 -8.23 10.12
C SER A 497 18.59 -7.71 9.37
N TYR A 498 19.09 -6.51 9.73
CA TYR A 498 20.32 -5.96 9.17
C TYR A 498 21.57 -6.54 9.83
N ALA A 499 21.57 -6.69 11.16
CA ALA A 499 22.69 -7.26 11.91
C ALA A 499 22.95 -8.74 11.56
N GLU A 500 21.90 -9.49 11.22
CA GLU A 500 21.99 -10.89 10.78
C GLU A 500 22.52 -11.04 9.33
N ASP A 501 22.56 -9.97 8.54
CA ASP A 501 23.16 -9.98 7.20
C ASP A 501 24.68 -9.81 7.28
N ILE A 502 25.35 -10.90 7.64
CA ILE A 502 26.79 -10.96 7.87
C ILE A 502 27.57 -10.38 6.69
N ALA A 503 27.14 -10.67 5.46
CA ALA A 503 27.81 -10.19 4.26
C ALA A 503 27.71 -8.66 4.13
N PHE A 504 26.54 -8.08 4.40
CA PHE A 504 26.39 -6.62 4.44
C PHE A 504 27.21 -6.00 5.57
N VAL A 505 27.12 -6.54 6.78
CA VAL A 505 27.84 -6.04 7.97
C VAL A 505 29.35 -6.02 7.73
N GLN A 506 29.90 -7.07 7.12
CA GLN A 506 31.32 -7.14 6.75
C GLN A 506 31.70 -6.09 5.70
N ARG A 507 30.90 -5.94 4.64
CA ARG A 507 31.14 -4.90 3.61
C ARG A 507 31.08 -3.49 4.20
N LEU A 508 30.10 -3.23 5.08
CA LEU A 508 29.97 -1.95 5.75
C LEU A 508 31.19 -1.68 6.63
N ARG A 509 31.58 -2.63 7.50
CA ARG A 509 32.77 -2.49 8.35
C ARG A 509 34.03 -2.20 7.55
N GLN A 510 34.31 -3.01 6.53
CA GLN A 510 35.48 -2.82 5.66
C GLN A 510 35.46 -1.43 5.02
N ARG A 511 34.31 -1.01 4.47
CA ARG A 511 34.17 0.32 3.87
C ARG A 511 34.51 1.41 4.86
N LEU A 512 33.98 1.35 6.09
CA LEU A 512 34.25 2.37 7.10
C LEU A 512 35.72 2.40 7.52
N GLU A 513 36.35 1.24 7.71
CA GLU A 513 37.78 1.13 8.04
C GLU A 513 38.67 1.71 6.93
N ASP A 514 38.28 1.54 5.65
CA ASP A 514 39.02 2.06 4.50
C ASP A 514 38.84 3.58 4.32
N THR A 515 37.68 4.13 4.65
CA THR A 515 37.33 5.52 4.32
C THR A 515 37.36 6.48 5.49
N SER A 516 37.36 6.00 6.72
CA SER A 516 37.09 6.84 7.89
C SER A 516 37.96 6.44 9.09
N PRO A 517 38.60 7.39 9.79
CA PRO A 517 39.40 7.07 10.97
C PRO A 517 38.55 6.40 12.07
N SER A 518 39.11 5.41 12.76
CA SER A 518 38.44 4.75 13.89
C SER A 518 38.03 5.76 14.97
N GLY A 519 36.80 5.63 15.49
CA GLY A 519 36.24 6.54 16.50
C GLY A 519 35.78 7.89 15.96
N SER A 520 35.91 8.17 14.66
CA SER A 520 35.38 9.39 14.04
C SER A 520 33.84 9.37 13.96
N THR A 521 33.24 10.55 13.77
CA THR A 521 31.80 10.67 13.57
C THR A 521 31.45 10.78 12.09
N LEU A 522 30.44 10.02 11.67
CA LEU A 522 29.87 10.04 10.33
C LEU A 522 28.53 10.76 10.30
N LEU A 523 28.29 11.47 9.21
CA LEU A 523 26.97 12.02 8.92
C LEU A 523 26.10 10.93 8.27
N VAL A 524 24.84 10.85 8.66
CA VAL A 524 23.86 9.97 8.03
C VAL A 524 22.62 10.78 7.65
N THR A 525 22.26 10.81 6.36
CA THR A 525 20.98 11.38 5.94
C THR A 525 19.85 10.37 6.10
N HIS A 526 18.61 10.83 6.21
CA HIS A 526 17.48 9.92 6.20
C HIS A 526 17.08 9.49 4.78
N SER A 527 16.44 8.33 4.67
CA SER A 527 15.70 7.89 3.48
C SER A 527 14.21 7.78 3.81
N ALA A 528 13.35 7.69 2.80
CA ALA A 528 11.91 7.49 3.03
C ALA A 528 11.61 6.17 3.77
N PHE A 529 12.47 5.16 3.63
CA PHE A 529 12.41 3.92 4.41
C PHE A 529 13.17 4.11 5.73
N ILE A 530 12.54 4.77 6.71
CA ILE A 530 13.22 5.18 7.95
C ILE A 530 13.90 4.03 8.70
N PHE A 531 13.32 2.83 8.70
CA PHE A 531 13.91 1.64 9.33
C PHE A 531 15.23 1.20 8.69
N HIS A 532 15.46 1.49 7.40
CA HIS A 532 16.73 1.30 6.73
C HIS A 532 17.80 2.25 7.29
N THR A 533 17.46 3.54 7.43
CA THR A 533 18.33 4.55 8.06
C THR A 533 18.66 4.20 9.50
N LEU A 534 17.66 3.86 10.32
CA LEU A 534 17.83 3.50 11.74
C LEU A 534 18.79 2.31 11.92
N SER A 535 18.63 1.29 11.08
CA SER A 535 19.44 0.07 11.14
C SER A 535 20.89 0.34 10.76
N ILE A 536 21.13 1.12 9.70
CA ILE A 536 22.47 1.53 9.29
C ILE A 536 23.15 2.38 10.38
N ALA A 537 22.46 3.39 10.90
CA ALA A 537 22.99 4.25 11.96
C ALA A 537 23.38 3.45 13.21
N ARG A 538 22.56 2.47 13.60
CA ARG A 538 22.85 1.60 14.74
C ARG A 538 24.07 0.71 14.49
N LEU A 539 24.16 0.09 13.32
CA LEU A 539 25.32 -0.73 12.94
C LEU A 539 26.63 0.08 12.97
N ILE A 540 26.63 1.29 12.43
CA ILE A 540 27.79 2.18 12.44
C ILE A 540 28.22 2.49 13.88
N THR A 541 27.25 2.77 14.76
CA THR A 541 27.51 3.03 16.19
C THR A 541 28.14 1.82 16.87
N GLU A 542 27.62 0.61 16.63
CA GLU A 542 28.16 -0.63 17.21
C GLU A 542 29.52 -1.03 16.64
N MET A 543 29.89 -0.51 15.47
CA MET A 543 31.24 -0.63 14.90
C MET A 543 32.24 0.36 15.52
N GLY A 544 31.81 1.21 16.46
CA GLY A 544 32.68 2.12 17.21
C GLY A 544 32.85 3.51 16.58
N TYR A 545 31.98 3.89 15.64
CA TYR A 545 31.95 5.23 15.05
C TYR A 545 30.86 6.08 15.71
N GLY A 546 31.08 7.39 15.81
CA GLY A 546 30.00 8.32 16.09
C GLY A 546 29.04 8.41 14.90
N VAL A 547 27.78 8.74 15.16
CA VAL A 547 26.80 9.02 14.11
C VAL A 547 26.09 10.33 14.42
N HIS A 548 25.92 11.18 13.39
CA HIS A 548 25.00 12.32 13.43
C HIS A 548 23.98 12.20 12.31
N VAL A 549 22.71 12.19 12.64
CA VAL A 549 21.61 12.07 11.67
C VAL A 549 21.05 13.43 11.29
N VAL A 550 20.82 13.64 10.01
CA VAL A 550 20.00 14.75 9.50
C VAL A 550 18.70 14.19 8.94
N SER A 551 17.57 14.59 9.52
CA SER A 551 16.26 14.02 9.19
C SER A 551 15.15 15.07 9.17
N THR A 552 13.99 14.68 8.64
CA THR A 552 12.78 15.50 8.71
C THR A 552 12.15 15.36 10.10
N GLU A 553 11.42 16.36 10.57
CA GLU A 553 10.69 16.27 11.85
C GLU A 553 9.68 15.12 11.87
N LYS A 554 9.15 14.75 10.70
CA LYS A 554 8.27 13.59 10.50
C LYS A 554 8.86 12.29 11.07
N PHE A 555 10.19 12.14 11.08
CA PHE A 555 10.85 10.93 11.57
C PHE A 555 11.44 11.07 12.99
N LYS A 556 11.23 12.21 13.66
CA LYS A 556 11.79 12.48 15.00
C LYS A 556 11.46 11.40 16.03
N GLU A 557 10.21 10.94 16.07
CA GLU A 557 9.75 9.90 16.99
C GLU A 557 10.48 8.56 16.83
N TYR A 558 10.99 8.27 15.62
CA TYR A 558 11.65 6.99 15.32
C TYR A 558 13.05 6.90 15.93
N PHE A 559 13.72 8.06 16.09
CA PHE A 559 15.06 8.16 16.68
C PHE A 559 15.04 8.30 18.20
N PHE A 560 13.89 8.62 18.81
CA PHE A 560 13.75 8.79 20.26
C PHE A 560 14.18 7.52 21.02
N ASP A 561 15.09 7.62 21.98
CA ASP A 561 15.73 6.48 22.67
C ASP A 561 16.45 5.46 21.75
N TRP A 562 16.68 5.81 20.48
CA TRP A 562 17.48 5.01 19.54
C TRP A 562 18.88 5.60 19.34
N LEU A 563 18.93 6.92 19.22
CA LEU A 563 20.15 7.73 19.22
C LEU A 563 20.00 8.87 20.25
N PRO A 564 21.12 9.38 20.81
CA PRO A 564 21.08 10.58 21.64
C PRO A 564 20.48 11.77 20.90
N GLU A 565 19.78 12.67 21.61
CA GLU A 565 19.10 13.82 20.97
C GLU A 565 20.11 14.76 20.26
N GLU A 566 21.28 14.94 20.85
CA GLU A 566 22.39 15.73 20.30
C GLU A 566 22.98 15.13 19.01
N ALA A 567 22.74 13.84 18.75
CA ALA A 567 23.18 13.13 17.55
C ALA A 567 22.18 13.28 16.40
N CYS A 568 21.12 14.09 16.55
CA CYS A 568 20.11 14.29 15.53
C CYS A 568 19.88 15.78 15.25
N THR A 569 19.67 16.14 13.99
CA THR A 569 19.20 17.46 13.57
C THR A 569 18.00 17.31 12.66
N TYR A 570 16.93 18.02 12.98
CA TYR A 570 15.66 17.94 12.27
C TYR A 570 15.36 19.21 11.49
N PHE A 571 14.64 19.04 10.38
CA PHE A 571 14.09 20.13 9.57
C PHE A 571 12.60 19.89 9.27
N GLU A 572 11.84 20.97 9.10
CA GLU A 572 10.37 20.92 8.96
C GLU A 572 9.91 20.41 7.59
N GLN A 573 10.67 20.67 6.53
CA GLN A 573 10.31 20.24 5.17
C GLN A 573 10.14 18.71 5.08
N SER A 574 9.30 18.25 4.15
CA SER A 574 9.00 16.82 3.99
C SER A 574 10.12 16.02 3.32
N HIS A 575 11.09 16.70 2.70
CA HIS A 575 12.20 16.13 1.93
C HIS A 575 13.43 17.06 2.03
N PHE A 576 14.58 16.56 1.59
CA PHE A 576 15.79 17.39 1.49
C PHE A 576 15.62 18.44 0.40
N SER A 577 15.92 19.69 0.75
CA SER A 577 15.99 20.82 -0.19
C SER A 577 17.32 21.53 0.05
N TYR A 578 18.26 21.35 -0.87
CA TYR A 578 19.62 21.85 -0.68
C TYR A 578 19.63 23.39 -0.61
N GLN A 579 18.75 24.07 -1.35
CA GLN A 579 18.71 25.53 -1.27
C GLN A 579 18.07 26.01 0.04
N GLU A 580 16.92 25.46 0.42
CA GLU A 580 16.14 25.95 1.57
C GLU A 580 16.78 25.63 2.93
N GLN A 581 17.61 24.58 2.99
CA GLN A 581 18.18 24.07 4.25
C GLN A 581 19.60 24.60 4.54
N GLN A 582 20.01 25.73 3.92
CA GLN A 582 21.37 26.27 4.04
C GLN A 582 21.79 26.53 5.50
N ASP A 583 20.92 27.17 6.29
CA ASP A 583 21.21 27.53 7.68
C ASP A 583 21.43 26.29 8.56
N ILE A 584 20.64 25.23 8.32
CA ILE A 584 20.76 23.96 9.04
C ILE A 584 22.13 23.33 8.75
N ARG A 585 22.53 23.29 7.48
CA ARG A 585 23.86 22.76 7.10
C ARG A 585 25.00 23.60 7.69
N ALA A 586 24.89 24.93 7.64
CA ALA A 586 25.89 25.82 8.21
C ALA A 586 26.05 25.62 9.72
N ASN A 587 24.92 25.48 10.44
CA ASN A 587 24.91 25.21 11.88
C ASN A 587 25.54 23.87 12.25
N ILE A 588 25.26 22.81 11.49
CA ILE A 588 25.86 21.49 11.72
C ILE A 588 27.39 21.56 11.53
N LYS A 589 27.85 22.14 10.41
CA LYS A 589 29.29 22.31 10.09
C LYS A 589 30.04 23.15 11.12
N ALA A 590 29.38 24.13 11.75
CA ALA A 590 29.98 24.97 12.79
C ALA A 590 30.19 24.22 14.11
N ARG A 591 29.41 23.18 14.39
CA ARG A 591 29.42 22.44 15.66
C ARG A 591 30.33 21.22 15.63
N GLN A 592 30.46 20.59 14.46
CA GLN A 592 31.10 19.29 14.36
C GLN A 592 31.74 19.06 12.99
N GLN A 593 32.88 18.39 13.00
CA GLN A 593 33.55 17.87 11.80
C GLN A 593 33.20 16.39 11.62
N PHE A 594 33.05 15.96 10.37
CA PHE A 594 32.69 14.59 10.01
C PHE A 594 33.80 13.96 9.19
N ALA A 595 33.97 12.64 9.32
CA ALA A 595 34.89 11.87 8.48
C ALA A 595 34.30 11.48 7.11
N GLY A 596 33.04 11.85 6.86
CA GLY A 596 32.30 11.50 5.67
C GLY A 596 30.80 11.37 5.93
N ALA A 597 30.04 11.12 4.88
CA ALA A 597 28.61 10.88 4.92
C ALA A 597 28.20 9.53 4.34
N ILE A 598 27.28 8.86 5.03
CA ILE A 598 26.55 7.70 4.52
C ILE A 598 25.16 8.14 4.10
N VAL A 599 24.74 7.74 2.89
CA VAL A 599 23.43 8.08 2.32
C VAL A 599 22.61 6.80 2.15
N PRO A 600 21.70 6.49 3.09
CA PRO A 600 20.67 5.48 2.88
C PRO A 600 19.77 5.86 1.70
N TYR A 601 19.50 4.90 0.82
CA TYR A 601 18.83 5.12 -0.46
C TYR A 601 17.64 4.17 -0.63
N SER A 602 16.45 4.74 -0.86
CA SER A 602 15.17 4.02 -0.72
C SER A 602 14.90 2.94 -1.77
N PHE A 603 15.55 3.00 -2.93
CA PHE A 603 15.25 2.12 -4.05
C PHE A 603 16.28 0.99 -4.18
N GLY A 604 15.97 -0.01 -5.01
CA GLY A 604 16.86 -1.15 -5.26
C GLY A 604 17.77 -1.13 -6.51
N PRO A 605 17.91 -0.06 -7.33
CA PRO A 605 18.80 -0.11 -8.49
C PRO A 605 20.26 -0.26 -8.06
N SER A 606 21.10 -0.63 -9.03
CA SER A 606 22.55 -0.76 -8.91
C SER A 606 23.28 0.58 -8.93
N THR A 607 22.61 1.63 -9.43
CA THR A 607 23.15 2.98 -9.60
C THR A 607 22.09 4.04 -9.30
N VAL A 608 22.53 5.27 -9.03
CA VAL A 608 21.67 6.44 -8.85
C VAL A 608 21.69 7.30 -10.11
N LYS A 609 20.50 7.58 -10.65
CA LYS A 609 20.29 8.45 -11.81
C LYS A 609 19.75 9.80 -11.35
N PRO A 610 19.89 10.87 -12.17
CA PRO A 610 19.34 12.19 -11.83
C PRO A 610 17.86 12.18 -11.47
N ILE A 611 17.09 11.30 -12.13
CA ILE A 611 15.64 11.22 -11.97
C ILE A 611 15.18 10.49 -10.70
N ASP A 612 16.10 9.86 -9.97
CA ASP A 612 15.73 9.15 -8.74
C ASP A 612 15.42 10.13 -7.58
N ASP A 613 15.63 11.45 -7.78
CA ASP A 613 15.30 12.54 -6.86
C ASP A 613 16.06 12.51 -5.52
N TYR A 614 17.34 12.11 -5.56
CA TYR A 614 18.23 12.12 -4.39
C TYR A 614 19.28 13.23 -4.42
N THR A 615 19.30 14.05 -5.47
CA THR A 615 20.36 15.05 -5.69
C THR A 615 20.53 15.97 -4.49
N ASP A 616 19.44 16.47 -3.91
CA ASP A 616 19.52 17.39 -2.78
C ASP A 616 19.93 16.72 -1.47
N ALA A 617 19.54 15.46 -1.25
CA ALA A 617 20.03 14.66 -0.14
C ALA A 617 21.54 14.39 -0.28
N LEU A 618 22.00 14.06 -1.49
CA LEU A 618 23.41 13.80 -1.80
C LEU A 618 24.25 15.08 -1.66
N ARG A 619 23.79 16.21 -2.20
CA ARG A 619 24.44 17.53 -2.03
C ARG A 619 24.52 17.90 -0.56
N THR A 620 23.44 17.68 0.21
CA THR A 620 23.43 17.94 1.65
C THR A 620 24.44 17.06 2.38
N ALA A 621 24.50 15.78 2.03
CA ALA A 621 25.43 14.82 2.60
C ALA A 621 26.89 15.19 2.32
N GLU A 622 27.23 15.52 1.07
CA GLU A 622 28.59 15.88 0.68
C GLU A 622 29.01 17.25 1.24
N ASP A 623 28.12 18.24 1.25
CA ASP A 623 28.42 19.57 1.79
C ASP A 623 28.74 19.53 3.29
N ILE A 624 27.95 18.80 4.09
CA ILE A 624 28.21 18.68 5.53
C ILE A 624 29.34 17.69 5.81
N GLY A 625 29.31 16.52 5.16
CA GLY A 625 30.22 15.41 5.44
C GLY A 625 31.59 15.54 4.78
N GLY A 626 31.76 16.48 3.85
CA GLY A 626 32.96 16.69 3.05
C GLY A 626 33.15 15.68 1.91
N THR A 627 32.75 14.42 2.12
CA THR A 627 32.76 13.36 1.12
C THR A 627 31.64 12.35 1.40
N ILE A 628 31.07 11.75 0.35
CA ILE A 628 30.17 10.61 0.49
C ILE A 628 31.03 9.34 0.57
N VAL A 629 31.00 8.65 1.71
CA VAL A 629 31.75 7.39 1.92
C VAL A 629 30.97 6.16 1.45
N GLY A 630 29.64 6.29 1.30
CA GLY A 630 28.82 5.27 0.69
C GLY A 630 27.35 5.66 0.53
N ILE A 631 26.78 5.28 -0.61
CA ILE A 631 25.34 5.29 -0.86
C ILE A 631 24.85 3.85 -0.71
N ILE A 632 23.96 3.59 0.23
CA ILE A 632 23.51 2.22 0.56
C ILE A 632 22.06 2.09 0.14
N ASN A 633 21.78 1.20 -0.82
CA ASN A 633 20.42 0.98 -1.30
C ASN A 633 19.61 0.07 -0.37
N ILE A 634 18.29 -0.02 -0.57
CA ILE A 634 17.42 -0.86 0.26
C ILE A 634 17.76 -2.36 0.16
N ARG A 635 18.48 -2.76 -0.90
CA ARG A 635 19.04 -4.12 -1.09
C ARG A 635 20.33 -4.36 -0.32
N ARG A 636 20.77 -3.40 0.52
CA ARG A 636 21.98 -3.44 1.37
C ARG A 636 23.26 -3.54 0.54
N GLN A 637 23.27 -2.83 -0.57
CA GLN A 637 24.39 -2.75 -1.51
C GLN A 637 24.89 -1.32 -1.57
N PHE A 638 26.21 -1.18 -1.64
CA PHE A 638 26.83 0.09 -2.03
C PHE A 638 26.58 0.31 -3.52
N ILE A 639 26.15 1.53 -3.88
CA ILE A 639 25.83 1.92 -5.25
C ILE A 639 26.52 3.23 -5.61
N GLU A 640 26.65 3.46 -6.91
CA GLU A 640 27.40 4.59 -7.47
C GLU A 640 26.48 5.56 -8.23
N LEU A 641 26.93 6.80 -8.38
CA LEU A 641 26.24 7.85 -9.14
C LEU A 641 26.56 7.71 -10.63
N GLU A 642 25.54 7.87 -11.50
CA GLU A 642 25.74 7.99 -12.95
C GLU A 642 25.95 9.44 -13.43
N TYR A 643 25.94 10.40 -12.50
CA TYR A 643 25.97 11.83 -12.81
C TYR A 643 26.73 12.61 -11.75
N ASN A 644 27.14 13.82 -12.11
CA ASN A 644 27.74 14.76 -11.17
C ASN A 644 26.63 15.53 -10.45
N ILE A 645 26.52 15.37 -9.12
CA ILE A 645 25.47 16.01 -8.33
C ILE A 645 25.59 17.55 -8.31
N TRP A 646 26.75 18.13 -8.61
CA TRP A 646 26.96 19.58 -8.67
C TRP A 646 26.81 20.18 -10.06
N GLN A 647 26.61 19.35 -11.09
CA GLN A 647 26.25 19.82 -12.41
C GLN A 647 24.73 19.81 -12.53
N ASP A 648 24.18 20.91 -13.04
CA ASP A 648 22.77 20.95 -13.40
C ASP A 648 22.57 20.08 -14.64
N ASN A 649 21.67 19.09 -14.53
CA ASN A 649 21.37 18.12 -15.60
C ASN A 649 20.28 18.58 -16.56
#